data_AF-A0A2G2FAN1-F1
#
_entry.id   AF-A0A2G2FAN1-F1
#
_cell.length_a   1.000
_cell.length_b   1.000
_cell.length_c   1.000
_cell.angle_alpha   90.00
_cell.angle_beta   90.00
_cell.angle_gamma   90.00
#
_symmetry.space_group_name_H-M   'P 1'
#
loop_
_entity.id
_entity.type
_entity.pdbx_description
1 polymer ?
#
loop_
_entity_poly.entity_id
_entity_poly.type
_entity_poly.pdbx_seq_one_letter_code
_entity_poly.pdbx_strand_id
1 'polypeptide(L)'
;MGIGLNAQSQAYIWGESLPGSTFQDEVFDIAIDSDNSSYITGKFQGTLELDPVGSTSTQTSSGSNNIFVAKYDDLGAYQWGFRLGGTSSLDIGKGVEVDNAGNVYFVGQFDGTTDFNPLGAPNVVSSTTNSTSDVFIAKYTPAGQLIWVKLIGGAWSFMSPNDFVIKNNHLHIGGRYTSNPDFDPGPGTANAGGANGSDMFVAKYDLDGNYVWHVTAGGTQTDAIGALAVDDNGDVIAGGSFHSSCDFDPSGGSSILTAQNANTNLFVWKLSSTGAFVWVHHIVDDGVEHQIEALVTNSNNEIYVGGHFDGTADFDYSGSGDAHVSEGSNDILFSKFDANGNYMWGYSVGSSSRDKIYDIELDNNEFPVIVGHFIDTLDFDFGPDSLKLFSPSAVSVVVAKYNPNAKPLWAVQMGISSWNEGRAIALDTDNDFYLTGNFSSTIDLDPTAGVATHTSAFAEDVFFGKYYRCMDMTYPFNVTACDSYTWIDGNTYTTSNNTATHTLTSVAGCDSVLALNLTINNSNTGTDVQTACNSYTWIDGNTYTSSNNSATFTLTNAAGCDSLVTLDLTINNSNSGTDVQTACDSYTWIDGNTYTASNNSATFTLTNAAGCDSVVTLDLTMNNSTTGTDIQTACDSYTWIDGNTYTTSNNTATHALTNAVGCDSVVTLDLTILSSSTGTDIQTTCDSYTWIDGNTYTSSNNSATFTLTNAVGCDSLVTLDLTINNSNSGTDVQTACDSYTWIDG
;
A
#
# COMPACT_ATOMS: atom_id res chain seq x y z
N MET A 1 -35.56 -12.06 13.32
CA MET A 1 -36.76 -12.54 12.62
C MET A 1 -37.19 -11.41 11.69
N GLY A 2 -37.27 -11.53 10.37
CA GLY A 2 -37.29 -12.72 9.52
C GLY A 2 -36.08 -12.84 8.59
N ILE A 3 -36.18 -13.88 7.77
CA ILE A 3 -35.16 -14.58 7.00
C ILE A 3 -34.98 -13.87 5.65
N GLY A 4 -33.73 -13.83 5.17
CA GLY A 4 -33.34 -13.36 3.85
C GLY A 4 -31.88 -13.74 3.59
N LEU A 5 -31.53 -15.00 3.83
CA LEU A 5 -30.39 -15.62 3.16
C LEU A 5 -30.79 -15.78 1.70
N ASN A 6 -30.08 -15.13 0.79
CA ASN A 6 -29.80 -15.66 -0.53
C ASN A 6 -28.39 -15.21 -0.90
N ALA A 7 -27.48 -16.17 -0.98
CA ALA A 7 -26.34 -16.04 -1.87
C ALA A 7 -26.87 -16.24 -3.29
N GLN A 8 -26.50 -15.38 -4.23
CA GLN A 8 -26.48 -15.73 -5.65
C GLN A 8 -25.52 -14.82 -6.39
N SER A 9 -24.30 -15.32 -6.58
CA SER A 9 -23.45 -14.94 -7.69
C SER A 9 -24.09 -15.51 -8.95
N GLN A 10 -24.82 -14.72 -9.71
CA GLN A 10 -25.06 -15.06 -11.11
C GLN A 10 -25.45 -13.81 -11.87
N ALA A 11 -24.60 -13.41 -12.82
CA ALA A 11 -24.90 -12.34 -13.76
C ALA A 11 -25.75 -12.84 -14.96
N TYR A 12 -26.26 -14.07 -14.86
CA TYR A 12 -26.98 -14.83 -15.87
C TYR A 12 -28.33 -15.27 -15.29
N ILE A 13 -29.43 -15.00 -16.01
CA ILE A 13 -30.78 -15.42 -15.62
C ILE A 13 -31.15 -16.70 -16.37
N TRP A 14 -31.12 -16.65 -17.70
CA TRP A 14 -31.31 -17.80 -18.59
C TRP A 14 -30.70 -17.49 -19.97
N GLY A 15 -30.42 -18.53 -20.75
CA GLY A 15 -29.87 -18.39 -22.10
C GLY A 15 -29.91 -19.72 -22.84
N GLU A 16 -30.37 -19.67 -24.08
CA GLU A 16 -30.61 -20.81 -24.94
C GLU A 16 -29.96 -20.60 -26.31
N SER A 17 -29.68 -21.69 -27.03
CA SER A 17 -29.38 -21.64 -28.47
C SER A 17 -30.57 -22.14 -29.29
N LEU A 18 -30.61 -21.77 -30.57
CA LEU A 18 -31.53 -22.34 -31.55
C LEU A 18 -30.77 -23.39 -32.36
N PRO A 19 -30.99 -24.70 -32.12
CA PRO A 19 -30.28 -25.75 -32.83
C PRO A 19 -30.59 -25.73 -34.33
N GLY A 20 -29.54 -25.58 -35.11
CA GLY A 20 -29.59 -25.52 -36.57
C GLY A 20 -29.23 -26.82 -37.28
N SER A 21 -29.15 -26.72 -38.60
CA SER A 21 -28.54 -27.75 -39.44
C SER A 21 -27.03 -27.48 -39.60
N THR A 22 -26.38 -28.05 -40.62
CA THR A 22 -24.96 -27.77 -40.88
C THR A 22 -24.72 -26.47 -41.67
N PHE A 23 -25.75 -25.66 -41.88
CA PHE A 23 -25.67 -24.38 -42.57
C PHE A 23 -25.72 -23.23 -41.56
N GLN A 24 -25.33 -22.03 -42.00
CA GLN A 24 -25.23 -20.85 -41.15
C GLN A 24 -26.60 -20.28 -40.85
N ASP A 25 -26.90 -20.11 -39.57
CA ASP A 25 -28.09 -19.45 -39.05
C ASP A 25 -27.65 -18.18 -38.31
N GLU A 26 -28.27 -17.04 -38.63
CA GLU A 26 -27.89 -15.74 -38.07
C GLU A 26 -29.10 -15.00 -37.53
N VAL A 27 -28.94 -14.39 -36.35
CA VAL A 27 -29.88 -13.42 -35.78
C VAL A 27 -29.37 -12.01 -36.03
N PHE A 28 -30.29 -11.09 -36.27
CA PHE A 28 -29.93 -9.69 -36.53
C PHE A 28 -30.48 -8.74 -35.48
N ASP A 29 -31.61 -9.06 -34.84
CA ASP A 29 -32.28 -8.11 -33.96
C ASP A 29 -33.13 -8.79 -32.88
N ILE A 30 -33.33 -8.09 -31.76
CA ILE A 30 -34.16 -8.45 -30.62
C ILE A 30 -34.93 -7.25 -30.08
N ALA A 31 -36.23 -7.43 -29.83
CA ALA A 31 -37.05 -6.44 -29.13
C ALA A 31 -37.82 -7.10 -27.98
N ILE A 32 -38.26 -6.28 -27.03
CA ILE A 32 -39.06 -6.75 -25.89
C ILE A 32 -40.36 -5.94 -25.75
N ASP A 33 -41.42 -6.60 -25.28
CA ASP A 33 -42.67 -5.91 -24.93
C ASP A 33 -42.73 -5.51 -23.45
N SER A 34 -43.79 -4.80 -23.06
CA SER A 34 -44.00 -4.36 -21.68
C SER A 34 -44.23 -5.50 -20.67
N ASP A 35 -44.49 -6.72 -21.16
CA ASP A 35 -44.58 -7.93 -20.35
C ASP A 35 -43.24 -8.68 -20.30
N ASN A 36 -42.15 -8.05 -20.77
CA ASN A 36 -40.79 -8.58 -20.87
C ASN A 36 -40.70 -9.85 -21.76
N SER A 37 -41.64 -10.03 -22.68
CA SER A 37 -41.51 -11.07 -23.71
C SER A 37 -40.54 -10.61 -24.78
N SER A 38 -39.61 -11.46 -25.20
CA SER A 38 -38.65 -11.16 -26.26
C SER A 38 -39.11 -11.66 -27.63
N TYR A 39 -38.75 -10.91 -28.66
CA TYR A 39 -39.00 -11.21 -30.06
C TYR A 39 -37.68 -11.15 -30.81
N ILE A 40 -37.36 -12.17 -31.59
CA ILE A 40 -36.12 -12.23 -32.38
C ILE A 40 -36.42 -12.52 -33.83
N THR A 41 -35.56 -12.01 -34.71
CA THR A 41 -35.64 -12.27 -36.15
C THR A 41 -34.26 -12.47 -36.77
N GLY A 42 -34.22 -13.28 -37.82
CA GLY A 42 -32.97 -13.56 -38.50
C GLY A 42 -33.14 -14.29 -39.82
N LYS A 43 -32.10 -15.02 -40.23
CA LYS A 43 -32.11 -15.93 -41.38
C LYS A 43 -31.59 -17.31 -40.97
N PHE A 44 -32.03 -18.35 -41.68
CA PHE A 44 -31.54 -19.71 -41.48
C PHE A 44 -31.57 -20.52 -42.78
N GLN A 45 -30.74 -21.56 -42.86
CA GLN A 45 -30.76 -22.52 -43.98
C GLN A 45 -30.81 -23.97 -43.48
N GLY A 46 -31.57 -24.81 -44.18
CA GLY A 46 -31.78 -26.19 -43.77
C GLY A 46 -32.88 -26.26 -42.72
N THR A 47 -32.55 -26.60 -41.47
CA THR A 47 -33.51 -26.73 -40.37
C THR A 47 -33.11 -25.88 -39.19
N LEU A 48 -34.08 -25.27 -38.50
CA LEU A 48 -33.87 -24.51 -37.27
C LEU A 48 -34.96 -24.87 -36.26
N GLU A 49 -34.59 -25.23 -35.04
CA GLU A 49 -35.52 -25.49 -33.94
C GLU A 49 -35.76 -24.20 -33.13
N LEU A 50 -37.01 -23.71 -33.12
CA LEU A 50 -37.38 -22.48 -32.40
C LEU A 50 -37.85 -22.75 -30.95
N ASP A 51 -38.13 -23.99 -30.58
CA ASP A 51 -38.42 -24.41 -29.22
C ASP A 51 -37.33 -25.38 -28.76
N PRO A 52 -36.14 -24.90 -28.36
CA PRO A 52 -35.00 -25.78 -28.05
C PRO A 52 -35.27 -26.70 -26.85
N VAL A 53 -36.09 -26.26 -25.89
CA VAL A 53 -36.40 -27.01 -24.66
C VAL A 53 -37.47 -28.10 -24.91
N GLY A 54 -38.53 -27.78 -25.65
CA GLY A 54 -39.62 -28.72 -25.95
C GLY A 54 -39.41 -29.53 -27.24
N SER A 55 -38.55 -29.06 -28.14
CA SER A 55 -38.33 -29.58 -29.50
C SER A 55 -39.63 -29.72 -30.30
N THR A 56 -40.50 -28.71 -30.23
CA THR A 56 -41.84 -28.75 -30.84
C THR A 56 -42.00 -27.88 -32.10
N SER A 57 -40.99 -27.10 -32.48
CA SER A 57 -41.09 -26.05 -33.51
C SER A 57 -39.93 -26.07 -34.53
N THR A 58 -39.58 -27.25 -35.04
CA THR A 58 -38.60 -27.38 -36.13
C THR A 58 -39.13 -26.75 -37.42
N GLN A 59 -38.43 -25.72 -37.90
CA GLN A 59 -38.66 -25.09 -39.19
C GLN A 59 -37.73 -25.69 -40.25
N THR A 60 -38.12 -25.61 -41.52
CA THR A 60 -37.29 -26.04 -42.65
C THR A 60 -37.29 -24.98 -43.74
N SER A 61 -36.11 -24.50 -44.13
CA SER A 61 -35.95 -23.55 -45.23
C SER A 61 -36.25 -24.23 -46.57
N SER A 62 -36.64 -23.43 -47.56
CA SER A 62 -36.97 -23.89 -48.91
C SER A 62 -36.09 -23.16 -49.90
N GLY A 63 -35.21 -23.88 -50.60
CA GLY A 63 -34.27 -23.24 -51.54
C GLY A 63 -33.07 -22.60 -50.83
N SER A 64 -33.08 -21.28 -50.67
CA SER A 64 -32.00 -20.50 -50.03
C SER A 64 -32.26 -20.29 -48.52
N ASN A 65 -31.66 -19.23 -47.96
CA ASN A 65 -31.97 -18.75 -46.61
C ASN A 65 -33.42 -18.27 -46.56
N ASN A 66 -34.12 -18.65 -45.50
CA ASN A 66 -35.42 -18.09 -45.15
C ASN A 66 -35.34 -17.37 -43.81
N ILE A 67 -36.37 -16.58 -43.52
CA ILE A 67 -36.48 -15.79 -42.30
C ILE A 67 -37.06 -16.67 -41.20
N PHE A 68 -36.54 -16.55 -39.98
CA PHE A 68 -37.25 -17.01 -38.80
C PHE A 68 -37.71 -15.80 -37.98
N VAL A 69 -38.87 -15.96 -37.33
CA VAL A 69 -39.35 -15.08 -36.27
C VAL A 69 -39.79 -15.93 -35.10
N ALA A 70 -39.53 -15.47 -33.88
CA ALA A 70 -39.93 -16.19 -32.67
C ALA A 70 -40.22 -15.24 -31.51
N LYS A 71 -41.12 -15.65 -30.62
CA LYS A 71 -41.46 -15.00 -29.35
C LYS A 71 -41.17 -15.94 -28.18
N TYR A 72 -40.55 -15.41 -27.13
CA TYR A 72 -40.34 -16.07 -25.84
C TYR A 72 -40.90 -15.20 -24.71
N ASP A 73 -41.32 -15.82 -23.60
CA ASP A 73 -41.71 -15.06 -22.41
C ASP A 73 -40.49 -14.59 -21.59
N ASP A 74 -40.74 -13.85 -20.52
CA ASP A 74 -39.71 -13.32 -19.59
C ASP A 74 -38.81 -14.41 -18.98
N LEU A 75 -39.28 -15.66 -18.95
CA LEU A 75 -38.54 -16.82 -18.44
C LEU A 75 -37.82 -17.61 -19.54
N GLY A 76 -37.84 -17.11 -20.78
CA GLY A 76 -37.21 -17.75 -21.94
C GLY A 76 -38.04 -18.89 -22.54
N ALA A 77 -39.29 -19.09 -22.12
CA ALA A 77 -40.12 -20.17 -22.66
C ALA A 77 -40.74 -19.77 -24.01
N TYR A 78 -40.59 -20.64 -25.01
CA TYR A 78 -41.16 -20.46 -26.35
C TYR A 78 -42.68 -20.27 -26.31
N GLN A 79 -43.16 -19.22 -26.98
CA GLN A 79 -44.59 -18.91 -27.09
C GLN A 79 -45.14 -19.24 -28.49
N TRP A 80 -44.49 -18.72 -29.52
CA TRP A 80 -44.81 -18.97 -30.92
C TRP A 80 -43.64 -18.55 -31.81
N GLY A 81 -43.58 -19.07 -33.03
CA GLY A 81 -42.56 -18.76 -34.01
C GLY A 81 -42.80 -19.52 -35.29
N PHE A 82 -42.26 -19.02 -36.40
CA PHE A 82 -42.47 -19.59 -37.71
C PHE A 82 -41.45 -19.09 -38.72
N ARG A 83 -41.32 -19.82 -39.82
CA ARG A 83 -40.57 -19.39 -41.00
C ARG A 83 -41.38 -18.43 -41.87
N LEU A 84 -40.74 -17.38 -42.36
CA LEU A 84 -41.18 -16.61 -43.53
C LEU A 84 -40.16 -16.80 -44.67
N GLY A 85 -40.62 -16.82 -45.92
CA GLY A 85 -39.76 -16.99 -47.09
C GLY A 85 -40.21 -18.11 -48.03
N GLY A 86 -39.88 -17.90 -49.30
CA GLY A 86 -40.28 -18.74 -50.43
C GLY A 86 -39.22 -19.76 -50.83
N THR A 87 -39.32 -20.26 -52.07
CA THR A 87 -38.28 -21.08 -52.71
C THR A 87 -37.22 -20.26 -53.47
N SER A 88 -37.32 -18.94 -53.36
CA SER A 88 -36.60 -17.91 -54.10
C SER A 88 -35.16 -17.75 -53.62
N SER A 89 -34.52 -16.64 -54.03
CA SER A 89 -33.22 -16.24 -53.53
C SER A 89 -33.29 -15.77 -52.05
N LEU A 90 -32.28 -15.06 -51.58
CA LEU A 90 -31.99 -14.79 -50.16
C LEU A 90 -33.08 -13.97 -49.45
N ASP A 91 -33.80 -14.58 -48.49
CA ASP A 91 -34.71 -13.88 -47.57
C ASP A 91 -34.05 -13.66 -46.20
N ILE A 92 -34.15 -12.45 -45.64
CA ILE A 92 -33.50 -12.07 -44.37
C ILE A 92 -34.44 -11.17 -43.55
N GLY A 93 -34.75 -11.57 -42.32
CA GLY A 93 -35.35 -10.67 -41.33
C GLY A 93 -34.26 -9.81 -40.70
N LYS A 94 -34.49 -8.50 -40.64
CA LYS A 94 -33.45 -7.51 -40.31
C LYS A 94 -33.74 -6.70 -39.06
N GLY A 95 -35.01 -6.41 -38.78
CA GLY A 95 -35.40 -5.67 -37.60
C GLY A 95 -36.73 -6.15 -37.02
N VAL A 96 -36.90 -6.00 -35.72
CA VAL A 96 -38.10 -6.32 -34.96
C VAL A 96 -38.35 -5.23 -33.92
N GLU A 97 -39.58 -4.74 -33.84
CA GLU A 97 -39.97 -3.71 -32.86
C GLU A 97 -41.38 -3.93 -32.33
N VAL A 98 -41.69 -3.38 -31.16
CA VAL A 98 -43.00 -3.53 -30.52
C VAL A 98 -43.65 -2.16 -30.27
N ASP A 99 -44.91 -2.00 -30.66
CA ASP A 99 -45.67 -0.78 -30.33
C ASP A 99 -46.21 -0.80 -28.88
N ASN A 100 -46.64 0.37 -28.39
CA ASN A 100 -47.23 0.51 -27.04
C ASN A 100 -48.49 -0.34 -26.80
N ALA A 101 -49.09 -0.94 -27.83
CA ALA A 101 -50.21 -1.87 -27.71
C ALA A 101 -49.77 -3.35 -27.70
N GLY A 102 -48.46 -3.61 -27.74
CA GLY A 102 -47.87 -4.95 -27.77
C GLY A 102 -47.88 -5.61 -29.16
N ASN A 103 -48.24 -4.88 -30.22
CA ASN A 103 -48.14 -5.44 -31.57
C ASN A 103 -46.68 -5.43 -32.00
N VAL A 104 -46.23 -6.53 -32.59
CA VAL A 104 -44.87 -6.71 -33.07
C VAL A 104 -44.80 -6.45 -34.57
N TYR A 105 -43.73 -5.78 -34.98
CA TYR A 105 -43.43 -5.44 -36.36
C TYR A 105 -42.14 -6.14 -36.74
N PHE A 106 -42.15 -6.84 -37.86
CA PHE A 106 -40.93 -7.39 -38.46
C PHE A 106 -40.66 -6.69 -39.78
N VAL A 107 -39.40 -6.30 -39.98
CA VAL A 107 -38.89 -5.70 -41.21
C VAL A 107 -37.76 -6.56 -41.75
N GLY A 108 -37.70 -6.70 -43.06
CA GLY A 108 -36.65 -7.47 -43.71
C GLY A 108 -36.72 -7.37 -45.22
N GLN A 109 -35.85 -8.14 -45.87
CA GLN A 109 -35.83 -8.29 -47.32
C GLN A 109 -36.29 -9.69 -47.72
N PHE A 110 -37.00 -9.78 -48.84
CA PHE A 110 -37.38 -11.06 -49.42
C PHE A 110 -37.45 -10.97 -50.94
N ASP A 111 -37.35 -12.12 -51.59
CA ASP A 111 -37.54 -12.29 -53.03
C ASP A 111 -38.61 -13.35 -53.28
N GLY A 112 -39.23 -13.33 -54.46
CA GLY A 112 -40.20 -14.32 -54.89
C GLY A 112 -41.54 -14.23 -54.17
N THR A 113 -42.03 -15.33 -53.60
CA THR A 113 -43.40 -15.43 -53.05
C THR A 113 -43.37 -16.07 -51.67
N THR A 114 -44.01 -15.41 -50.72
CA THR A 114 -43.97 -15.75 -49.29
C THR A 114 -45.37 -15.71 -48.69
N ASP A 115 -45.68 -16.65 -47.81
CA ASP A 115 -46.85 -16.58 -46.93
C ASP A 115 -46.48 -15.86 -45.63
N PHE A 116 -47.10 -14.71 -45.38
CA PHE A 116 -46.89 -13.90 -44.18
C PHE A 116 -47.83 -14.26 -43.02
N ASN A 117 -48.73 -15.24 -43.18
CA ASN A 117 -49.63 -15.68 -42.10
C ASN A 117 -49.62 -17.21 -41.90
N PRO A 118 -48.45 -17.82 -41.60
CA PRO A 118 -48.30 -19.27 -41.56
C PRO A 118 -49.10 -19.96 -40.43
N LEU A 119 -49.51 -19.22 -39.38
CA LEU A 119 -50.35 -19.74 -38.29
C LEU A 119 -51.86 -19.70 -38.59
N GLY A 120 -52.26 -19.10 -39.72
CA GLY A 120 -53.66 -18.83 -40.05
C GLY A 120 -54.03 -19.18 -41.49
N ALA A 121 -55.01 -18.44 -42.03
CA ALA A 121 -55.32 -18.51 -43.46
C ALA A 121 -54.17 -17.87 -44.27
N PRO A 122 -53.61 -18.55 -45.29
CA PRO A 122 -52.46 -18.05 -46.01
C PRO A 122 -52.63 -16.63 -46.53
N ASN A 123 -51.65 -15.78 -46.25
CA ASN A 123 -51.52 -14.44 -46.80
C ASN A 123 -50.28 -14.43 -47.72
N VAL A 124 -50.49 -14.91 -48.95
CA VAL A 124 -49.41 -15.08 -49.92
C VAL A 124 -49.17 -13.77 -50.67
N VAL A 125 -47.97 -13.25 -50.56
CA VAL A 125 -47.52 -12.00 -51.17
C VAL A 125 -46.28 -12.26 -52.02
N SER A 126 -46.19 -11.60 -53.17
CA SER A 126 -45.05 -11.71 -54.08
C SER A 126 -44.28 -10.40 -54.13
N SER A 127 -42.96 -10.49 -54.24
CA SER A 127 -42.10 -9.34 -54.56
C SER A 127 -42.48 -8.75 -55.93
N THR A 128 -42.10 -7.49 -56.12
CA THR A 128 -42.31 -6.75 -57.35
C THR A 128 -41.57 -7.40 -58.52
N THR A 129 -42.09 -7.18 -59.73
CA THR A 129 -41.65 -7.95 -60.90
C THR A 129 -40.17 -7.73 -61.24
N ASN A 130 -39.40 -8.82 -61.29
CA ASN A 130 -37.96 -8.82 -61.57
C ASN A 130 -37.12 -8.01 -60.58
N SER A 131 -37.60 -7.77 -59.35
CA SER A 131 -36.71 -7.28 -58.29
C SER A 131 -35.71 -8.36 -57.88
N THR A 132 -34.58 -7.94 -57.30
CA THR A 132 -33.64 -8.88 -56.66
C THR A 132 -33.96 -9.05 -55.17
N SER A 133 -34.57 -8.04 -54.55
CA SER A 133 -35.19 -8.12 -53.22
C SER A 133 -36.07 -6.88 -52.98
N ASP A 134 -37.20 -7.08 -52.31
CA ASP A 134 -38.06 -6.01 -51.80
C ASP A 134 -38.02 -5.97 -50.28
N VAL A 135 -38.34 -4.81 -49.70
CA VAL A 135 -38.55 -4.67 -48.25
C VAL A 135 -39.99 -5.06 -47.91
N PHE A 136 -40.17 -5.84 -46.85
CA PHE A 136 -41.48 -6.02 -46.23
C PHE A 136 -41.54 -5.33 -44.86
N ILE A 137 -42.75 -4.92 -44.48
CA ILE A 137 -43.12 -4.55 -43.12
C ILE A 137 -44.33 -5.41 -42.76
N ALA A 138 -44.23 -6.25 -41.74
CA ALA A 138 -45.32 -7.12 -41.32
C ALA A 138 -45.66 -6.86 -39.85
N LYS A 139 -46.92 -6.49 -39.59
CA LYS A 139 -47.46 -6.25 -38.24
C LYS A 139 -48.24 -7.46 -37.76
N TYR A 140 -47.94 -7.94 -36.57
CA TYR A 140 -48.62 -9.05 -35.90
C TYR A 140 -49.15 -8.63 -34.53
N THR A 141 -50.21 -9.29 -34.11
CA THR A 141 -50.68 -9.23 -32.71
C THR A 141 -49.65 -9.86 -31.76
N PRO A 142 -49.71 -9.58 -30.44
CA PRO A 142 -48.86 -10.27 -29.45
C PRO A 142 -48.96 -11.81 -29.48
N ALA A 143 -50.05 -12.35 -30.04
CA ALA A 143 -50.31 -13.77 -30.19
C ALA A 143 -49.83 -14.35 -31.54
N GLY A 144 -49.09 -13.59 -32.35
CA GLY A 144 -48.51 -14.05 -33.62
C GLY A 144 -49.47 -14.08 -34.81
N GLN A 145 -50.68 -13.52 -34.68
CA GLN A 145 -51.63 -13.39 -35.79
C GLN A 145 -51.29 -12.17 -36.67
N LEU A 146 -51.21 -12.35 -37.99
CA LEU A 146 -50.96 -11.25 -38.93
C LEU A 146 -52.11 -10.22 -38.90
N ILE A 147 -51.76 -8.96 -38.74
CA ILE A 147 -52.68 -7.81 -38.88
C ILE A 147 -52.63 -7.29 -40.31
N TRP A 148 -51.42 -6.96 -40.79
CA TRP A 148 -51.18 -6.53 -42.17
C TRP A 148 -49.72 -6.77 -42.57
N VAL A 149 -49.48 -6.82 -43.88
CA VAL A 149 -48.14 -6.78 -44.48
C VAL A 149 -48.13 -5.73 -45.59
N LYS A 150 -47.04 -4.96 -45.67
CA LYS A 150 -46.78 -3.92 -46.67
C LYS A 150 -45.46 -4.20 -47.36
N LEU A 151 -45.38 -3.87 -48.65
CA LEU A 151 -44.19 -4.06 -49.46
C LEU A 151 -43.68 -2.73 -49.99
N ILE A 152 -42.38 -2.58 -49.99
CA ILE A 152 -41.66 -1.43 -50.56
C ILE A 152 -40.64 -2.00 -51.53
N GLY A 153 -40.71 -1.56 -52.79
CA GLY A 153 -39.95 -2.21 -53.86
C GLY A 153 -40.24 -1.62 -55.23
N GLY A 154 -39.57 -2.17 -56.23
CA GLY A 154 -39.76 -1.77 -57.61
C GLY A 154 -39.12 -2.74 -58.60
N ALA A 155 -39.51 -2.62 -59.86
CA ALA A 155 -38.94 -3.47 -60.90
C ALA A 155 -37.42 -3.29 -60.97
N TRP A 156 -36.69 -4.39 -60.91
CA TRP A 156 -35.21 -4.41 -60.96
C TRP A 156 -34.52 -3.71 -59.78
N SER A 157 -35.24 -3.37 -58.71
CA SER A 157 -34.60 -2.86 -57.50
C SER A 157 -34.04 -3.99 -56.65
N PHE A 158 -32.91 -3.73 -56.03
CA PHE A 158 -32.48 -4.34 -54.80
C PHE A 158 -32.86 -3.39 -53.67
N MET A 159 -33.51 -3.87 -52.62
CA MET A 159 -33.69 -3.12 -51.38
C MET A 159 -33.28 -3.97 -50.18
N SER A 160 -32.53 -3.37 -49.26
CA SER A 160 -32.10 -3.98 -48.00
C SER A 160 -32.36 -2.98 -46.88
N PRO A 161 -33.28 -3.27 -45.94
CA PRO A 161 -33.34 -2.54 -44.69
C PRO A 161 -32.15 -3.00 -43.84
N ASN A 162 -31.45 -2.06 -43.23
CA ASN A 162 -30.36 -2.36 -42.31
C ASN A 162 -30.78 -2.10 -40.86
N ASP A 163 -31.66 -1.13 -40.62
CA ASP A 163 -32.16 -0.80 -39.30
C ASP A 163 -33.63 -0.34 -39.32
N PHE A 164 -34.32 -0.51 -38.21
CA PHE A 164 -35.75 -0.27 -38.03
C PHE A 164 -36.08 0.18 -36.60
N VAL A 165 -36.72 1.35 -36.48
CA VAL A 165 -37.07 1.94 -35.17
C VAL A 165 -38.54 2.35 -35.12
N ILE A 166 -39.20 2.07 -33.99
CA ILE A 166 -40.53 2.64 -33.68
C ILE A 166 -40.41 3.73 -32.61
N LYS A 167 -40.69 4.98 -33.00
CA LYS A 167 -40.73 6.13 -32.08
C LYS A 167 -41.85 7.08 -32.46
N ASN A 168 -42.47 7.71 -31.47
CA ASN A 168 -43.53 8.70 -31.67
C ASN A 168 -44.69 8.20 -32.57
N ASN A 169 -45.08 6.92 -32.40
CA ASN A 169 -46.11 6.23 -33.20
C ASN A 169 -45.84 6.21 -34.71
N HIS A 170 -44.57 6.13 -35.11
CA HIS A 170 -44.17 5.99 -36.50
C HIS A 170 -43.07 4.95 -36.63
N LEU A 171 -43.08 4.28 -37.78
CA LEU A 171 -42.07 3.31 -38.22
C LEU A 171 -41.01 4.09 -39.00
N HIS A 172 -39.72 3.88 -38.70
CA HIS A 172 -38.59 4.48 -39.41
C HIS A 172 -37.68 3.37 -39.89
N ILE A 173 -37.37 3.34 -41.19
CA ILE A 173 -36.56 2.29 -41.81
C ILE A 173 -35.39 2.95 -42.53
N GLY A 174 -34.19 2.45 -42.25
CA GLY A 174 -32.94 2.90 -42.84
C GLY A 174 -32.31 1.76 -43.63
N GLY A 175 -31.68 2.07 -44.76
CA GLY A 175 -31.00 1.04 -45.53
C GLY A 175 -30.42 1.53 -46.84
N ARG A 176 -30.35 0.62 -47.81
CA ARG A 176 -29.88 0.90 -49.17
C ARG A 176 -30.80 0.34 -50.25
N TYR A 177 -30.76 0.95 -51.43
CA TYR A 177 -31.53 0.53 -52.58
C TYR A 177 -30.77 0.71 -53.91
N THR A 178 -31.24 0.04 -54.96
CA THR A 178 -30.81 0.29 -56.34
C THR A 178 -32.02 0.60 -57.24
N SER A 179 -31.76 1.09 -58.45
CA SER A 179 -32.80 1.39 -59.44
C SER A 179 -33.77 2.47 -58.91
N ASN A 180 -35.09 2.28 -59.05
CA ASN A 180 -36.10 3.29 -58.71
C ASN A 180 -37.31 2.61 -58.01
N PRO A 181 -37.16 2.20 -56.74
CA PRO A 181 -38.27 1.61 -55.99
C PRO A 181 -39.35 2.64 -55.65
N ASP A 182 -40.55 2.12 -55.40
CA ASP A 182 -41.70 2.86 -54.87
C ASP A 182 -41.79 2.66 -53.35
N PHE A 183 -41.71 3.76 -52.61
CA PHE A 183 -41.83 3.78 -51.16
C PHE A 183 -43.27 3.87 -50.66
N ASP A 184 -44.27 4.04 -51.53
CA ASP A 184 -45.67 4.01 -51.13
C ASP A 184 -46.24 2.58 -51.28
N PRO A 185 -46.49 1.83 -50.17
CA PRO A 185 -47.09 0.50 -50.25
C PRO A 185 -48.60 0.54 -50.56
N GLY A 186 -49.18 1.73 -50.66
CA GLY A 186 -50.57 1.99 -51.01
C GLY A 186 -50.81 2.12 -52.51
N PRO A 187 -51.94 2.73 -52.92
CA PRO A 187 -52.28 2.95 -54.32
C PRO A 187 -51.57 4.17 -54.95
N GLY A 188 -50.83 4.95 -54.16
CA GLY A 188 -50.07 6.09 -54.63
C GLY A 188 -48.75 5.66 -55.26
N THR A 189 -47.85 6.63 -55.46
CA THR A 189 -46.50 6.38 -55.97
C THR A 189 -45.56 7.42 -55.36
N ALA A 190 -44.52 6.94 -54.68
CA ALA A 190 -43.46 7.72 -54.07
C ALA A 190 -42.11 7.12 -54.49
N ASN A 191 -41.72 7.35 -55.75
CA ASN A 191 -40.48 6.82 -56.31
C ASN A 191 -39.23 7.51 -55.74
N ALA A 192 -38.18 6.72 -55.54
CA ALA A 192 -36.87 7.15 -55.03
C ALA A 192 -36.10 8.15 -55.92
N GLY A 193 -36.34 8.10 -57.24
CA GLY A 193 -35.39 8.60 -58.23
C GLY A 193 -34.29 7.56 -58.49
N GLY A 194 -33.90 7.37 -59.75
CA GLY A 194 -32.98 6.30 -60.15
C GLY A 194 -31.58 6.43 -59.51
N ALA A 195 -31.09 5.35 -58.91
CA ALA A 195 -29.73 5.26 -58.36
C ALA A 195 -28.69 4.84 -59.42
N ASN A 196 -27.50 5.46 -59.39
CA ASN A 196 -26.34 5.06 -60.21
C ASN A 196 -25.35 4.23 -59.38
N GLY A 197 -25.86 3.27 -58.60
CA GLY A 197 -25.13 2.57 -57.55
C GLY A 197 -26.12 1.93 -56.58
N SER A 198 -25.66 1.62 -55.37
CA SER A 198 -26.58 1.39 -54.25
C SER A 198 -26.61 2.67 -53.43
N ASP A 199 -27.76 3.33 -53.35
CA ASP A 199 -27.91 4.60 -52.63
C ASP A 199 -28.64 4.35 -51.30
N MET A 200 -28.49 5.24 -50.33
CA MET A 200 -29.10 5.10 -49.01
C MET A 200 -30.53 5.67 -49.00
N PHE A 201 -31.36 5.15 -48.09
CA PHE A 201 -32.70 5.69 -47.85
C PHE A 201 -33.06 5.74 -46.37
N VAL A 202 -33.86 6.74 -46.01
CA VAL A 202 -34.64 6.80 -44.77
C VAL A 202 -36.11 6.89 -45.16
N ALA A 203 -36.97 6.03 -44.62
CA ALA A 203 -38.39 6.04 -44.90
C ALA A 203 -39.22 6.01 -43.61
N LYS A 204 -40.31 6.78 -43.59
CA LYS A 204 -41.23 6.90 -42.45
C LYS A 204 -42.65 6.48 -42.83
N TYR A 205 -43.26 5.69 -41.95
CA TYR A 205 -44.64 5.20 -42.06
C TYR A 205 -45.39 5.41 -40.74
N ASP A 206 -46.72 5.43 -40.79
CA ASP A 206 -47.53 5.35 -39.57
C ASP A 206 -47.64 3.89 -39.07
N LEU A 207 -48.24 3.69 -37.89
CA LEU A 207 -48.43 2.35 -37.30
C LEU A 207 -49.38 1.43 -38.08
N ASP A 208 -50.09 1.94 -39.09
CA ASP A 208 -50.93 1.17 -40.02
C ASP A 208 -50.20 0.84 -41.33
N GLY A 209 -48.92 1.24 -41.43
CA GLY A 209 -48.06 1.01 -42.59
C GLY A 209 -48.41 1.89 -43.78
N ASN A 210 -49.06 3.04 -43.56
CA ASN A 210 -49.27 4.03 -44.60
C ASN A 210 -48.02 4.91 -44.76
N TYR A 211 -47.69 5.25 -46.00
CA TYR A 211 -46.56 6.11 -46.33
C TYR A 211 -46.72 7.53 -45.76
N VAL A 212 -45.64 8.05 -45.16
CA VAL A 212 -45.55 9.43 -44.67
C VAL A 212 -44.55 10.23 -45.49
N TRP A 213 -43.28 9.84 -45.49
CA TRP A 213 -42.23 10.43 -46.33
C TRP A 213 -41.06 9.46 -46.51
N HIS A 214 -40.21 9.70 -47.51
CA HIS A 214 -38.89 9.09 -47.61
C HIS A 214 -37.87 10.15 -48.05
N VAL A 215 -36.60 9.92 -47.74
CA VAL A 215 -35.47 10.70 -48.25
C VAL A 215 -34.43 9.71 -48.76
N THR A 216 -33.83 10.02 -49.89
CA THR A 216 -32.70 9.27 -50.46
C THR A 216 -31.49 10.18 -50.56
N ALA A 217 -30.31 9.58 -50.46
CA ALA A 217 -29.03 10.23 -50.66
C ALA A 217 -28.07 9.22 -51.28
N GLY A 218 -27.10 9.64 -52.07
CA GLY A 218 -26.15 8.73 -52.68
C GLY A 218 -25.31 9.35 -53.78
N GLY A 219 -24.43 8.53 -54.33
CA GLY A 219 -23.49 8.88 -55.39
C GLY A 219 -23.51 7.89 -56.54
N THR A 220 -22.31 7.55 -57.03
CA THR A 220 -22.14 6.57 -58.12
C THR A 220 -21.64 5.22 -57.61
N GLN A 221 -21.49 5.06 -56.31
CA GLN A 221 -20.94 3.86 -55.67
C GLN A 221 -21.95 3.29 -54.66
N THR A 222 -21.48 2.49 -53.71
CA THR A 222 -22.35 1.92 -52.67
C THR A 222 -22.33 2.82 -51.46
N ASP A 223 -23.49 3.35 -51.12
CA ASP A 223 -23.75 4.15 -49.94
C ASP A 223 -24.85 3.45 -49.13
N ALA A 224 -24.70 3.40 -47.81
CA ALA A 224 -25.61 2.66 -46.97
C ALA A 224 -25.73 3.26 -45.57
N ILE A 225 -26.97 3.33 -45.08
CA ILE A 225 -27.25 3.53 -43.66
C ILE A 225 -27.04 2.20 -42.94
N GLY A 226 -26.26 2.22 -41.86
CA GLY A 226 -26.13 1.08 -40.95
C GLY A 226 -27.10 1.15 -39.79
N ALA A 227 -27.35 2.35 -39.25
CA ALA A 227 -28.19 2.55 -38.08
C ALA A 227 -29.03 3.83 -38.16
N LEU A 228 -30.11 3.86 -37.38
CA LEU A 228 -31.03 4.96 -37.18
C LEU A 228 -31.26 5.19 -35.68
N ALA A 229 -31.49 6.45 -35.32
CA ALA A 229 -32.08 6.82 -34.03
C ALA A 229 -33.12 7.92 -34.25
N VAL A 230 -34.11 8.02 -33.36
CA VAL A 230 -35.15 9.05 -33.44
C VAL A 230 -35.22 9.80 -32.11
N ASP A 231 -34.95 11.10 -32.17
CA ASP A 231 -34.91 11.95 -30.99
C ASP A 231 -36.33 12.28 -30.48
N ASP A 232 -36.43 12.91 -29.30
CA ASP A 232 -37.74 13.17 -28.69
C ASP A 232 -38.56 14.24 -29.44
N ASN A 233 -37.93 15.03 -30.32
CA ASN A 233 -38.64 15.93 -31.25
C ASN A 233 -39.17 15.18 -32.48
N GLY A 234 -38.78 13.91 -32.66
CA GLY A 234 -39.10 13.08 -33.80
C GLY A 234 -38.17 13.30 -34.99
N ASP A 235 -37.04 14.00 -34.81
CA ASP A 235 -36.00 14.12 -35.83
C ASP A 235 -35.25 12.79 -35.94
N VAL A 236 -34.87 12.41 -37.16
CA VAL A 236 -34.20 11.15 -37.45
C VAL A 236 -32.71 11.38 -37.62
N ILE A 237 -31.91 10.64 -36.87
CA ILE A 237 -30.46 10.58 -37.01
C ILE A 237 -30.16 9.28 -37.75
N ALA A 238 -29.41 9.35 -38.84
CA ALA A 238 -28.98 8.22 -39.62
C ALA A 238 -27.45 8.17 -39.66
N GLY A 239 -26.88 6.98 -39.51
CA GLY A 239 -25.44 6.75 -39.53
C GLY A 239 -25.09 5.62 -40.47
N GLY A 240 -23.93 5.71 -41.10
CA GLY A 240 -23.50 4.66 -42.01
C GLY A 240 -22.21 5.02 -42.74
N SER A 241 -22.05 4.48 -43.95
CA SER A 241 -20.89 4.71 -44.80
C SER A 241 -21.28 5.16 -46.20
N PHE A 242 -20.42 5.97 -46.81
CA PHE A 242 -20.56 6.42 -48.20
C PHE A 242 -19.22 6.32 -48.94
N HIS A 243 -19.26 6.12 -50.25
CA HIS A 243 -18.07 5.94 -51.09
C HIS A 243 -17.92 7.07 -52.10
N SER A 244 -16.69 7.58 -52.26
CA SER A 244 -16.37 8.69 -53.17
C SER A 244 -17.09 9.99 -52.83
N SER A 245 -18.35 10.19 -53.23
CA SER A 245 -19.07 11.44 -52.95
C SER A 245 -20.57 11.22 -52.90
N CYS A 246 -21.23 11.80 -51.89
CA CYS A 246 -22.67 11.67 -51.68
C CYS A 246 -23.28 13.06 -51.42
N ASP A 247 -24.44 13.33 -52.03
CA ASP A 247 -25.25 14.53 -51.73
C ASP A 247 -26.38 14.17 -50.75
N PHE A 248 -26.32 14.77 -49.56
CA PHE A 248 -27.27 14.51 -48.47
C PHE A 248 -28.48 15.48 -48.48
N ASP A 249 -28.55 16.44 -49.40
CA ASP A 249 -29.74 17.28 -49.63
C ASP A 249 -30.07 17.40 -51.13
N PRO A 250 -30.45 16.29 -51.80
CA PRO A 250 -30.73 16.30 -53.23
C PRO A 250 -32.01 17.06 -53.61
N SER A 251 -32.86 17.43 -52.64
CA SER A 251 -34.20 17.98 -52.87
C SER A 251 -34.32 19.49 -52.68
N GLY A 252 -33.43 20.12 -51.89
CA GLY A 252 -33.50 21.54 -51.52
C GLY A 252 -32.22 22.34 -51.75
N GLY A 253 -31.09 21.70 -52.02
CA GLY A 253 -29.77 22.33 -52.11
C GLY A 253 -28.70 21.39 -52.69
N SER A 254 -27.47 21.51 -52.19
CA SER A 254 -26.43 20.50 -52.39
C SER A 254 -25.54 20.49 -51.16
N SER A 255 -25.51 19.34 -50.48
CA SER A 255 -24.72 19.07 -49.28
C SER A 255 -23.80 17.90 -49.58
N ILE A 256 -22.82 18.15 -50.46
CA ILE A 256 -21.91 17.11 -50.94
C ILE A 256 -20.79 16.89 -49.93
N LEU A 257 -20.68 15.66 -49.44
CA LEU A 257 -19.49 15.15 -48.78
C LEU A 257 -18.68 14.33 -49.79
N THR A 258 -17.36 14.49 -49.76
CA THR A 258 -16.42 13.74 -50.60
C THR A 258 -15.48 12.96 -49.69
N ALA A 259 -15.48 11.65 -49.83
CA ALA A 259 -14.59 10.73 -49.16
C ALA A 259 -13.13 11.03 -49.55
N GLN A 260 -12.22 10.91 -48.61
CA GLN A 260 -10.80 11.13 -48.90
C GLN A 260 -10.23 9.96 -49.72
N ASN A 261 -9.32 10.25 -50.64
CA ASN A 261 -8.56 9.26 -51.43
C ASN A 261 -9.39 8.22 -52.22
N ALA A 262 -10.68 8.49 -52.49
CA ALA A 262 -11.63 7.55 -53.11
C ALA A 262 -11.94 6.30 -52.25
N ASN A 263 -11.81 6.43 -50.93
CA ASN A 263 -12.17 5.40 -49.95
C ASN A 263 -13.65 5.50 -49.52
N THR A 264 -14.01 4.65 -48.56
CA THR A 264 -15.24 4.70 -47.77
C THR A 264 -15.06 5.71 -46.64
N ASN A 265 -16.06 6.53 -46.34
CA ASN A 265 -16.07 7.37 -45.14
C ASN A 265 -17.36 7.17 -44.36
N LEU A 266 -17.27 7.29 -43.03
CA LEU A 266 -18.44 7.25 -42.14
C LEU A 266 -19.18 8.58 -42.11
N PHE A 267 -20.49 8.56 -41.89
CA PHE A 267 -21.30 9.77 -41.75
C PHE A 267 -22.33 9.68 -40.64
N VAL A 268 -22.70 10.82 -40.08
CA VAL A 268 -23.88 11.03 -39.24
C VAL A 268 -24.73 12.13 -39.89
N TRP A 269 -26.00 11.84 -40.15
CA TRP A 269 -26.93 12.67 -40.88
C TRP A 269 -28.20 12.90 -40.07
N LYS A 270 -28.58 14.16 -39.86
CA LYS A 270 -29.84 14.53 -39.21
C LYS A 270 -30.87 15.04 -40.20
N LEU A 271 -32.05 14.45 -40.12
CA LEU A 271 -33.28 14.82 -40.80
C LEU A 271 -34.31 15.29 -39.78
N SER A 272 -35.08 16.32 -40.12
CA SER A 272 -36.19 16.73 -39.28
C SER A 272 -37.30 15.66 -39.25
N SER A 273 -38.23 15.77 -38.32
CA SER A 273 -39.42 14.92 -38.25
C SER A 273 -40.29 14.85 -39.52
N THR A 274 -40.08 15.78 -40.44
CA THR A 274 -40.73 15.88 -41.76
C THR A 274 -39.88 15.39 -42.94
N GLY A 275 -38.67 14.90 -42.68
CA GLY A 275 -37.72 14.46 -43.71
C GLY A 275 -36.90 15.59 -44.36
N ALA A 276 -37.02 16.83 -43.88
CA ALA A 276 -36.15 17.91 -44.37
C ALA A 276 -34.72 17.76 -43.81
N PHE A 277 -33.70 18.01 -44.66
CA PHE A 277 -32.29 18.06 -44.26
C PHE A 277 -32.04 19.06 -43.13
N VAL A 278 -31.26 18.67 -42.11
CA VAL A 278 -30.83 19.55 -41.01
C VAL A 278 -29.32 19.76 -41.06
N TRP A 279 -28.54 18.70 -40.91
CA TRP A 279 -27.08 18.71 -41.01
C TRP A 279 -26.54 17.33 -41.36
N VAL A 280 -25.31 17.27 -41.89
CA VAL A 280 -24.54 16.03 -42.06
C VAL A 280 -23.08 16.29 -41.70
N HIS A 281 -22.46 15.33 -41.01
CA HIS A 281 -21.05 15.31 -40.69
C HIS A 281 -20.45 13.98 -41.15
N HIS A 282 -19.21 14.00 -41.64
CA HIS A 282 -18.45 12.76 -41.83
C HIS A 282 -17.37 12.64 -40.78
N ILE A 283 -17.05 11.40 -40.42
CA ILE A 283 -15.84 11.05 -39.71
C ILE A 283 -14.78 10.80 -40.79
N VAL A 284 -13.67 11.54 -40.72
CA VAL A 284 -12.60 11.42 -41.70
C VAL A 284 -11.79 10.18 -41.33
N ASP A 285 -11.97 9.10 -42.06
CA ASP A 285 -11.10 7.94 -41.99
C ASP A 285 -10.26 7.77 -43.29
N ASP A 286 -9.12 7.09 -43.16
CA ASP A 286 -8.24 6.74 -44.28
C ASP A 286 -8.20 5.23 -44.61
N GLY A 287 -9.04 4.43 -43.95
CA GLY A 287 -9.09 2.99 -44.18
C GLY A 287 -10.07 2.59 -45.28
N VAL A 288 -10.47 1.33 -45.26
CA VAL A 288 -11.26 0.72 -46.33
C VAL A 288 -12.48 -0.07 -45.84
N GLU A 289 -12.47 -0.54 -44.59
CA GLU A 289 -13.58 -1.30 -43.98
C GLU A 289 -14.07 -0.59 -42.71
N HIS A 290 -15.17 0.15 -42.85
CA HIS A 290 -15.74 1.01 -41.81
C HIS A 290 -17.25 0.98 -41.86
N GLN A 291 -17.90 0.92 -40.70
CA GLN A 291 -19.35 1.05 -40.63
C GLN A 291 -19.78 1.62 -39.26
N ILE A 292 -20.71 2.58 -39.27
CA ILE A 292 -21.54 2.87 -38.11
C ILE A 292 -22.64 1.81 -38.08
N GLU A 293 -22.67 1.04 -37.01
CA GLU A 293 -23.57 -0.11 -36.84
C GLU A 293 -24.68 0.19 -35.84
N ALA A 294 -24.50 1.17 -34.95
CA ALA A 294 -25.46 1.49 -33.88
C ALA A 294 -25.57 2.99 -33.62
N LEU A 295 -26.79 3.44 -33.34
CA LEU A 295 -27.10 4.82 -32.95
C LEU A 295 -28.19 4.83 -31.88
N VAL A 296 -28.04 5.67 -30.86
CA VAL A 296 -29.11 5.93 -29.90
C VAL A 296 -29.07 7.39 -29.42
N THR A 297 -30.23 7.95 -29.10
CA THR A 297 -30.37 9.31 -28.56
C THR A 297 -30.93 9.31 -27.15
N ASN A 298 -30.40 10.16 -26.28
CA ASN A 298 -30.96 10.38 -24.94
C ASN A 298 -32.03 11.49 -24.93
N SER A 299 -32.62 11.78 -23.76
CA SER A 299 -33.65 12.82 -23.61
C SER A 299 -33.15 14.26 -23.83
N ASN A 300 -31.84 14.48 -23.80
CA ASN A 300 -31.22 15.73 -24.22
C ASN A 300 -30.99 15.81 -25.73
N ASN A 301 -31.40 14.78 -26.48
CA ASN A 301 -31.14 14.55 -27.89
C ASN A 301 -29.64 14.47 -28.23
N GLU A 302 -28.78 14.16 -27.27
CA GLU A 302 -27.38 13.82 -27.51
C GLU A 302 -27.32 12.44 -28.19
N ILE A 303 -26.37 12.27 -29.09
CA ILE A 303 -26.28 11.13 -30.00
C ILE A 303 -25.08 10.28 -29.59
N TYR A 304 -25.31 9.00 -29.34
CA TYR A 304 -24.26 8.00 -29.15
C TYR A 304 -24.10 7.20 -30.44
N VAL A 305 -22.85 7.00 -30.86
CA VAL A 305 -22.50 6.33 -32.12
C VAL A 305 -21.57 5.17 -31.84
N GLY A 306 -21.94 3.99 -32.35
CA GLY A 306 -21.16 2.76 -32.26
C GLY A 306 -20.87 2.18 -33.64
N GLY A 307 -19.71 1.56 -33.78
CA GLY A 307 -19.35 0.87 -35.01
C GLY A 307 -17.92 0.37 -34.99
N HIS A 308 -17.33 0.30 -36.17
CA HIS A 308 -15.94 -0.13 -36.33
C HIS A 308 -15.23 0.59 -37.49
N PHE A 309 -13.91 0.70 -37.41
CA PHE A 309 -13.07 1.41 -38.36
C PHE A 309 -11.67 0.77 -38.52
N ASP A 310 -11.02 0.86 -39.67
CA ASP A 310 -9.60 0.50 -39.85
C ASP A 310 -8.73 1.69 -40.31
N GLY A 311 -7.45 1.73 -39.99
CA GLY A 311 -6.60 2.89 -40.30
C GLY A 311 -6.77 4.01 -39.27
N THR A 312 -6.77 5.27 -39.72
CA THR A 312 -6.87 6.45 -38.88
C THR A 312 -8.22 7.13 -39.09
N ALA A 313 -9.02 7.30 -38.02
CA ALA A 313 -10.29 8.01 -38.04
C ALA A 313 -10.26 9.24 -37.14
N ASP A 314 -10.72 10.39 -37.65
CA ASP A 314 -10.92 11.62 -36.88
C ASP A 314 -12.41 11.81 -36.60
N PHE A 315 -12.81 11.60 -35.35
CA PHE A 315 -14.21 11.71 -34.91
C PHE A 315 -14.63 13.17 -34.70
N ASP A 316 -13.68 14.11 -34.58
CA ASP A 316 -13.95 15.54 -34.45
C ASP A 316 -13.83 16.25 -35.80
N TYR A 317 -14.95 16.29 -36.52
CA TYR A 317 -15.04 16.97 -37.82
C TYR A 317 -14.87 18.51 -37.75
N SER A 318 -14.77 19.12 -36.57
CA SER A 318 -14.55 20.57 -36.43
C SER A 318 -13.10 20.99 -36.69
N GLY A 319 -12.18 20.01 -36.76
CA GLY A 319 -10.76 20.23 -37.08
C GLY A 319 -9.89 20.59 -35.89
N SER A 320 -10.39 20.51 -34.64
CA SER A 320 -9.53 20.50 -33.44
C SER A 320 -8.67 19.24 -33.35
N GLY A 321 -9.10 18.18 -34.03
CA GLY A 321 -8.42 16.90 -34.16
C GLY A 321 -8.70 15.97 -32.98
N ASP A 322 -9.33 14.83 -33.26
CA ASP A 322 -9.44 13.67 -32.39
C ASP A 322 -9.14 12.40 -33.21
N ALA A 323 -7.89 12.28 -33.65
CA ALA A 323 -7.45 11.20 -34.51
C ALA A 323 -7.16 9.92 -33.70
N HIS A 324 -7.88 8.86 -34.01
CA HIS A 324 -7.72 7.52 -33.48
C HIS A 324 -7.12 6.61 -34.54
N VAL A 325 -6.21 5.73 -34.15
CA VAL A 325 -5.51 4.82 -35.06
C VAL A 325 -5.82 3.39 -34.65
N SER A 326 -6.26 2.57 -35.61
CA SER A 326 -6.52 1.16 -35.36
C SER A 326 -5.20 0.40 -35.10
N GLU A 327 -5.18 -0.48 -34.09
CA GLU A 327 -4.07 -1.37 -33.76
C GLU A 327 -4.04 -2.62 -34.68
N GLY A 328 -5.11 -2.85 -35.44
CA GLY A 328 -5.28 -4.01 -36.30
C GLY A 328 -6.29 -3.79 -37.42
N SER A 329 -7.12 -4.80 -37.66
CA SER A 329 -8.17 -4.80 -38.69
C SER A 329 -9.52 -4.54 -38.05
N ASN A 330 -10.22 -3.45 -38.36
CA ASN A 330 -11.49 -3.08 -37.73
C ASN A 330 -11.44 -3.04 -36.20
N ASP A 331 -11.36 -1.84 -35.66
CA ASP A 331 -11.40 -1.57 -34.23
C ASP A 331 -12.66 -0.85 -33.86
N ILE A 332 -13.04 -0.95 -32.59
CA ILE A 332 -14.27 -0.37 -32.07
C ILE A 332 -14.20 1.14 -32.16
N LEU A 333 -15.27 1.74 -32.70
CA LEU A 333 -15.58 3.16 -32.63
C LEU A 333 -16.72 3.36 -31.62
N PHE A 334 -16.49 4.23 -30.63
CA PHE A 334 -17.55 4.70 -29.74
C PHE A 334 -17.43 6.21 -29.50
N SER A 335 -18.45 6.98 -29.89
CA SER A 335 -18.41 8.44 -29.79
C SER A 335 -19.75 9.04 -29.38
N LYS A 336 -19.71 10.29 -28.94
CA LYS A 336 -20.88 11.08 -28.55
C LYS A 336 -20.87 12.46 -29.18
N PHE A 337 -22.03 12.89 -29.64
CA PHE A 337 -22.30 14.21 -30.20
C PHE A 337 -23.45 14.88 -29.45
N ASP A 338 -23.47 16.21 -29.43
CA ASP A 338 -24.61 16.97 -28.93
C ASP A 338 -25.79 16.94 -29.92
N ALA A 339 -26.93 17.51 -29.53
CA ALA A 339 -28.14 17.54 -30.36
C ALA A 339 -28.02 18.31 -31.69
N ASN A 340 -27.01 19.17 -31.82
CA ASN A 340 -26.70 19.90 -33.04
C ASN A 340 -25.64 19.18 -33.89
N GLY A 341 -25.22 17.99 -33.46
CA GLY A 341 -24.20 17.18 -34.10
C GLY A 341 -22.79 17.52 -33.67
N ASN A 342 -22.54 18.48 -32.76
CA ASN A 342 -21.17 18.86 -32.37
C ASN A 342 -20.50 17.71 -31.61
N TYR A 343 -19.25 17.40 -31.97
CA TYR A 343 -18.45 16.40 -31.28
C TYR A 343 -18.29 16.74 -29.80
N MET A 344 -18.49 15.74 -28.92
CA MET A 344 -18.28 15.86 -27.47
C MET A 344 -17.09 15.04 -27.01
N TRP A 345 -17.06 13.75 -27.35
CA TRP A 345 -15.96 12.83 -27.09
C TRP A 345 -16.01 11.64 -28.05
N GLY A 346 -14.89 10.97 -28.24
CA GLY A 346 -14.70 9.82 -29.11
C GLY A 346 -13.58 8.96 -28.59
N TYR A 347 -13.78 7.66 -28.64
CA TYR A 347 -12.83 6.67 -28.19
C TYR A 347 -12.78 5.51 -29.18
N SER A 348 -11.55 5.05 -29.42
CA SER A 348 -11.31 3.78 -30.11
C SER A 348 -10.67 2.77 -29.19
N VAL A 349 -11.03 1.51 -29.35
CA VAL A 349 -10.28 0.40 -28.76
C VAL A 349 -10.16 -0.73 -29.75
N GLY A 350 -8.97 -1.29 -29.85
CA GLY A 350 -8.66 -2.36 -30.78
C GLY A 350 -7.56 -3.28 -30.30
N SER A 351 -7.56 -4.45 -30.88
CA SER A 351 -6.47 -5.42 -30.84
C SER A 351 -5.79 -5.45 -32.21
N SER A 352 -4.86 -6.40 -32.42
CA SER A 352 -4.34 -6.66 -33.78
C SER A 352 -5.35 -7.36 -34.71
N SER A 353 -6.50 -7.74 -34.17
CA SER A 353 -7.53 -8.56 -34.81
C SER A 353 -8.81 -7.72 -35.03
N ARG A 354 -9.96 -8.35 -35.30
CA ARG A 354 -11.24 -7.66 -35.53
C ARG A 354 -12.02 -7.48 -34.24
N ASP A 355 -12.38 -6.23 -33.94
CA ASP A 355 -13.15 -5.81 -32.78
C ASP A 355 -14.29 -4.88 -33.24
N LYS A 356 -15.54 -5.27 -32.97
CA LYS A 356 -16.73 -4.56 -33.49
C LYS A 356 -17.79 -4.42 -32.40
N ILE A 357 -18.49 -3.29 -32.40
CA ILE A 357 -19.80 -3.13 -31.75
C ILE A 357 -20.86 -3.22 -32.85
N TYR A 358 -21.98 -3.87 -32.55
CA TYR A 358 -23.12 -3.97 -33.46
C TYR A 358 -24.37 -3.26 -32.96
N ASP A 359 -24.53 -3.06 -31.65
CA ASP A 359 -25.73 -2.44 -31.10
C ASP A 359 -25.44 -1.68 -29.78
N ILE A 360 -26.26 -0.67 -29.48
CA ILE A 360 -26.15 0.22 -28.31
C ILE A 360 -27.55 0.59 -27.81
N GLU A 361 -27.82 0.33 -26.54
CA GLU A 361 -29.05 0.74 -25.87
C GLU A 361 -28.78 1.61 -24.65
N LEU A 362 -29.69 2.52 -24.30
CA LEU A 362 -29.58 3.36 -23.11
C LEU A 362 -30.41 2.79 -21.95
N ASP A 363 -29.79 2.64 -20.78
CA ASP A 363 -30.53 2.29 -19.56
C ASP A 363 -31.44 3.45 -19.09
N ASN A 364 -32.25 3.22 -18.06
CA ASN A 364 -33.14 4.21 -17.46
C ASN A 364 -32.42 5.44 -16.86
N ASN A 365 -31.10 5.39 -16.67
CA ASN A 365 -30.25 6.53 -16.28
C ASN A 365 -29.54 7.16 -17.49
N GLU A 366 -29.87 6.75 -18.71
CA GLU A 366 -29.26 7.15 -19.98
C GLU A 366 -27.79 6.74 -20.10
N PHE A 367 -27.42 5.63 -19.46
CA PHE A 367 -26.09 5.06 -19.54
C PHE A 367 -26.04 4.03 -20.68
N PRO A 368 -25.13 4.21 -21.66
CA PRO A 368 -25.07 3.32 -22.81
C PRO A 368 -24.54 1.94 -22.43
N VAL A 369 -25.20 0.91 -22.95
CA VAL A 369 -24.81 -0.49 -22.92
C VAL A 369 -24.54 -0.90 -24.36
N ILE A 370 -23.31 -1.32 -24.65
CA ILE A 370 -22.86 -1.73 -25.98
C ILE A 370 -22.75 -3.25 -26.05
N VAL A 371 -22.99 -3.81 -27.23
CA VAL A 371 -22.75 -5.23 -27.51
C VAL A 371 -21.96 -5.42 -28.80
N GLY A 372 -21.05 -6.39 -28.81
CA GLY A 372 -20.40 -6.84 -30.03
C GLY A 372 -19.46 -8.00 -29.81
N HIS A 373 -18.30 -7.96 -30.45
CA HIS A 373 -17.25 -8.95 -30.26
C HIS A 373 -15.85 -8.34 -30.23
N PHE A 374 -14.93 -9.09 -29.64
CA PHE A 374 -13.51 -8.78 -29.66
C PHE A 374 -12.65 -10.05 -29.75
N ILE A 375 -11.40 -9.87 -30.14
CA ILE A 375 -10.38 -10.92 -30.25
C ILE A 375 -9.16 -10.49 -29.43
N ASP A 376 -8.39 -11.47 -28.94
CA ASP A 376 -7.19 -11.24 -28.13
C ASP A 376 -7.49 -10.49 -26.81
N THR A 377 -6.64 -9.53 -26.42
CA THR A 377 -6.80 -8.77 -25.17
C THR A 377 -7.25 -7.35 -25.50
N LEU A 378 -8.35 -6.90 -24.92
CA LEU A 378 -8.88 -5.56 -25.16
C LEU A 378 -9.10 -4.82 -23.83
N ASP A 379 -8.77 -3.53 -23.81
CA ASP A 379 -8.99 -2.65 -22.65
C ASP A 379 -10.25 -1.81 -22.86
N PHE A 380 -11.36 -2.22 -22.26
CA PHE A 380 -12.64 -1.52 -22.39
C PHE A 380 -12.71 -0.24 -21.54
N ASP A 381 -11.62 0.12 -20.84
CA ASP A 381 -11.46 1.43 -20.26
C ASP A 381 -10.82 2.39 -21.25
N PHE A 382 -11.58 3.39 -21.66
CA PHE A 382 -11.11 4.43 -22.55
C PHE A 382 -10.31 5.54 -21.82
N GLY A 383 -10.07 5.40 -20.52
CA GLY A 383 -9.29 6.30 -19.66
C GLY A 383 -7.88 5.79 -19.30
N PRO A 384 -7.23 6.37 -18.26
CA PRO A 384 -5.91 5.93 -17.79
C PRO A 384 -5.96 4.69 -16.88
N ASP A 385 -7.15 4.34 -16.39
CA ASP A 385 -7.43 3.11 -15.66
C ASP A 385 -7.50 1.94 -16.67
N SER A 386 -7.51 0.68 -16.21
CA SER A 386 -7.55 -0.49 -17.12
C SER A 386 -8.68 -1.45 -16.76
N LEU A 387 -9.55 -1.75 -17.72
CA LEU A 387 -10.58 -2.79 -17.67
C LEU A 387 -10.34 -3.78 -18.80
N LYS A 388 -9.38 -4.69 -18.59
CA LYS A 388 -8.94 -5.64 -19.61
C LYS A 388 -9.76 -6.93 -19.58
N LEU A 389 -10.30 -7.28 -20.75
CA LEU A 389 -10.86 -8.60 -21.02
C LEU A 389 -9.91 -9.39 -21.92
N PHE A 390 -9.93 -10.72 -21.79
CA PHE A 390 -9.00 -11.62 -22.48
C PHE A 390 -9.74 -12.74 -23.20
N SER A 391 -9.70 -12.72 -24.53
CA SER A 391 -10.16 -13.80 -25.39
C SER A 391 -8.95 -14.59 -25.93
N PRO A 392 -8.72 -15.84 -25.47
CA PRO A 392 -7.57 -16.64 -25.92
C PRO A 392 -7.73 -17.08 -27.38
N SER A 393 -7.34 -16.23 -28.34
CA SER A 393 -7.33 -16.50 -29.79
C SER A 393 -8.65 -17.01 -30.40
N ALA A 394 -9.76 -16.68 -29.74
CA ALA A 394 -11.13 -16.92 -30.18
C ALA A 394 -11.87 -15.58 -30.28
N VAL A 395 -13.01 -15.54 -30.97
CA VAL A 395 -13.87 -14.35 -30.96
C VAL A 395 -14.85 -14.50 -29.80
N SER A 396 -14.85 -13.54 -28.90
CA SER A 396 -15.74 -13.55 -27.73
C SER A 396 -16.75 -12.42 -27.83
N VAL A 397 -17.95 -12.70 -27.33
CA VAL A 397 -18.99 -11.68 -27.15
C VAL A 397 -18.52 -10.72 -26.06
N VAL A 398 -18.76 -9.43 -26.25
CA VAL A 398 -18.64 -8.43 -25.19
C VAL A 398 -19.97 -7.72 -24.99
N VAL A 399 -20.31 -7.48 -23.72
CA VAL A 399 -21.29 -6.48 -23.31
C VAL A 399 -20.59 -5.53 -22.35
N ALA A 400 -20.67 -4.23 -22.60
CA ALA A 400 -20.05 -3.24 -21.73
C ALA A 400 -20.98 -2.06 -21.47
N LYS A 401 -20.98 -1.56 -20.24
CA LYS A 401 -21.78 -0.42 -19.81
C LYS A 401 -20.89 0.73 -19.44
N TYR A 402 -21.24 1.92 -19.91
CA TYR A 402 -20.49 3.15 -19.67
C TYR A 402 -21.37 4.20 -19.01
N ASN A 403 -20.74 5.14 -18.31
CA ASN A 403 -21.42 6.38 -17.96
C ASN A 403 -21.44 7.36 -19.16
N PRO A 404 -22.16 8.51 -19.07
CA PRO A 404 -22.27 9.46 -20.19
C PRO A 404 -20.95 10.16 -20.59
N ASN A 405 -19.87 9.97 -19.82
CA ASN A 405 -18.53 10.49 -20.10
C ASN A 405 -17.59 9.36 -20.58
N ALA A 406 -18.14 8.25 -21.07
CA ALA A 406 -17.42 7.07 -21.56
C ALA A 406 -16.48 6.38 -20.55
N LYS A 407 -16.68 6.59 -19.24
CA LYS A 407 -15.99 5.76 -18.24
C LYS A 407 -16.74 4.43 -18.11
N PRO A 408 -16.07 3.27 -18.25
CA PRO A 408 -16.75 1.98 -18.05
C PRO A 408 -17.25 1.86 -16.61
N LEU A 409 -18.46 1.34 -16.48
CA LEU A 409 -19.05 0.92 -15.21
C LEU A 409 -18.83 -0.58 -14.99
N TRP A 410 -18.89 -1.37 -16.05
CA TRP A 410 -18.52 -2.78 -16.10
C TRP A 410 -18.40 -3.24 -17.57
N ALA A 411 -17.67 -4.33 -17.81
CA ALA A 411 -17.62 -5.02 -19.08
C ALA A 411 -17.51 -6.52 -18.81
N VAL A 412 -18.21 -7.33 -19.61
CA VAL A 412 -18.24 -8.78 -19.47
C VAL A 412 -18.05 -9.47 -20.80
N GLN A 413 -17.52 -10.68 -20.71
CA GLN A 413 -17.19 -11.53 -21.84
C GLN A 413 -18.01 -12.81 -21.78
N MET A 414 -18.48 -13.30 -22.93
CA MET A 414 -19.07 -14.63 -23.07
C MET A 414 -18.39 -15.39 -24.22
N GLY A 415 -18.30 -16.71 -24.08
CA GLY A 415 -17.62 -17.60 -25.02
C GLY A 415 -16.36 -18.27 -24.46
N ILE A 416 -15.95 -19.37 -25.11
CA ILE A 416 -14.83 -20.20 -24.66
C ILE A 416 -13.74 -20.39 -25.72
N SER A 417 -14.08 -20.83 -26.93
CA SER A 417 -13.09 -21.21 -27.94
C SER A 417 -13.71 -21.39 -29.35
N SER A 418 -14.11 -20.30 -29.99
CA SER A 418 -14.65 -20.29 -31.36
C SER A 418 -15.03 -18.87 -31.82
N TRP A 419 -15.68 -18.73 -32.98
CA TRP A 419 -16.32 -17.47 -33.36
C TRP A 419 -17.62 -17.27 -32.58
N ASN A 420 -17.72 -16.22 -31.75
CA ASN A 420 -18.91 -15.84 -30.99
C ASN A 420 -19.06 -14.31 -31.05
N GLU A 421 -20.26 -13.83 -31.38
CA GLU A 421 -20.54 -12.39 -31.45
C GLU A 421 -21.94 -12.08 -30.92
N GLY A 422 -22.05 -11.04 -30.10
CA GLY A 422 -23.36 -10.46 -29.76
C GLY A 422 -23.80 -9.55 -30.89
N ARG A 423 -25.08 -9.58 -31.26
CA ARG A 423 -25.63 -8.85 -32.43
C ARG A 423 -26.57 -7.73 -32.05
N ALA A 424 -27.48 -7.97 -31.10
CA ALA A 424 -28.46 -6.99 -30.67
C ALA A 424 -28.77 -7.14 -29.17
N ILE A 425 -29.13 -6.03 -28.54
CA ILE A 425 -29.41 -5.92 -27.10
C ILE A 425 -30.69 -5.13 -26.84
N ALA A 426 -31.52 -5.59 -25.92
CA ALA A 426 -32.69 -4.85 -25.45
C ALA A 426 -32.70 -4.79 -23.92
N LEU A 427 -33.23 -3.72 -23.34
CA LEU A 427 -33.25 -3.49 -21.88
C LEU A 427 -34.68 -3.44 -21.35
N ASP A 428 -34.98 -4.21 -20.31
CA ASP A 428 -36.28 -4.15 -19.63
C ASP A 428 -36.39 -2.95 -18.65
N THR A 429 -37.56 -2.79 -18.04
CA THR A 429 -37.81 -1.68 -17.11
C THR A 429 -36.96 -1.73 -15.85
N ASP A 430 -36.41 -2.89 -15.49
CA ASP A 430 -35.46 -3.00 -14.40
C ASP A 430 -34.02 -2.71 -14.87
N ASN A 431 -33.80 -2.61 -16.19
CA ASN A 431 -32.53 -2.54 -16.94
C ASN A 431 -31.84 -3.89 -17.13
N ASP A 432 -32.50 -5.00 -16.79
CA ASP A 432 -31.97 -6.32 -17.14
C ASP A 432 -31.95 -6.42 -18.66
N PHE A 433 -30.91 -7.05 -19.20
CA PHE A 433 -30.64 -6.99 -20.62
C PHE A 433 -30.88 -8.34 -21.29
N TYR A 434 -31.52 -8.28 -22.45
CA TYR A 434 -31.72 -9.37 -23.36
C TYR A 434 -30.68 -9.26 -24.46
N LEU A 435 -30.01 -10.36 -24.74
CA LEU A 435 -28.91 -10.40 -25.69
C LEU A 435 -29.20 -11.51 -26.70
N THR A 436 -28.94 -11.24 -27.98
CA THR A 436 -28.90 -12.27 -29.01
C THR A 436 -27.63 -12.16 -29.84
N GLY A 437 -27.21 -13.26 -30.45
CA GLY A 437 -26.01 -13.28 -31.26
C GLY A 437 -25.77 -14.60 -31.98
N ASN A 438 -24.63 -14.70 -32.65
CA ASN A 438 -24.22 -15.86 -33.43
C ASN A 438 -23.02 -16.53 -32.78
N PHE A 439 -22.96 -17.86 -32.84
CA PHE A 439 -21.83 -18.60 -32.32
C PHE A 439 -21.54 -19.85 -33.14
N SER A 440 -20.27 -20.24 -33.23
CA SER A 440 -19.83 -21.49 -33.83
C SER A 440 -19.23 -22.42 -32.78
N SER A 441 -19.23 -23.72 -33.04
CA SER A 441 -18.67 -24.75 -32.16
C SER A 441 -19.31 -24.76 -30.77
N THR A 442 -18.75 -24.09 -29.76
CA THR A 442 -19.32 -24.10 -28.40
C THR A 442 -19.17 -22.73 -27.78
N ILE A 443 -20.28 -22.21 -27.27
CA ILE A 443 -20.36 -20.97 -26.50
C ILE A 443 -20.70 -21.32 -25.06
N ASP A 444 -20.16 -20.56 -24.11
CA ASP A 444 -20.67 -20.51 -22.74
C ASP A 444 -21.38 -19.17 -22.55
N LEU A 445 -22.67 -19.23 -22.27
CA LEU A 445 -23.52 -18.06 -22.09
C LEU A 445 -23.51 -17.53 -20.66
N ASP A 446 -22.94 -18.24 -19.69
CA ASP A 446 -22.77 -17.73 -18.32
C ASP A 446 -21.44 -16.97 -18.24
N PRO A 447 -21.43 -15.63 -18.07
CA PRO A 447 -20.20 -14.85 -17.96
C PRO A 447 -19.50 -15.02 -16.59
N THR A 448 -20.04 -15.84 -15.69
CA THR A 448 -19.50 -16.10 -14.35
C THR A 448 -18.81 -17.47 -14.25
N ALA A 449 -18.62 -17.99 -13.03
CA ALA A 449 -18.04 -19.33 -12.82
C ALA A 449 -19.04 -20.48 -13.07
N GLY A 450 -20.30 -20.15 -13.38
CA GLY A 450 -21.27 -21.14 -13.87
C GLY A 450 -20.91 -21.66 -15.25
N VAL A 451 -21.66 -22.64 -15.73
CA VAL A 451 -21.47 -23.23 -17.07
C VAL A 451 -22.84 -23.35 -17.71
N ALA A 452 -23.07 -22.58 -18.77
CA ALA A 452 -24.28 -22.60 -19.59
C ALA A 452 -23.87 -22.81 -21.06
N THR A 453 -23.27 -23.97 -21.32
CA THR A 453 -22.67 -24.27 -22.62
C THR A 453 -23.68 -24.76 -23.64
N HIS A 454 -23.60 -24.21 -24.85
CA HIS A 454 -24.36 -24.64 -26.03
C HIS A 454 -23.41 -24.97 -27.17
N THR A 455 -23.75 -25.97 -27.99
CA THR A 455 -22.89 -26.46 -29.08
C THR A 455 -23.61 -26.38 -30.42
N SER A 456 -22.96 -25.78 -31.42
CA SER A 456 -23.51 -25.64 -32.77
C SER A 456 -23.30 -26.88 -33.62
N ALA A 457 -24.14 -27.07 -34.63
CA ALA A 457 -24.05 -28.18 -35.57
C ALA A 457 -23.04 -27.92 -36.72
N PHE A 458 -21.80 -27.52 -36.38
CA PHE A 458 -20.65 -27.17 -37.24
C PHE A 458 -20.60 -25.74 -37.82
N ALA A 459 -21.72 -25.16 -38.22
CA ALA A 459 -21.78 -23.78 -38.70
C ALA A 459 -22.09 -22.81 -37.55
N GLU A 460 -22.29 -21.52 -37.86
CA GLU A 460 -22.81 -20.57 -36.86
C GLU A 460 -24.29 -20.86 -36.60
N ASP A 461 -24.66 -20.95 -35.33
CA ASP A 461 -26.03 -21.05 -34.82
C ASP A 461 -26.35 -19.79 -33.99
N VAL A 462 -27.63 -19.60 -33.68
CA VAL A 462 -28.13 -18.45 -32.91
C VAL A 462 -28.15 -18.76 -31.42
N PHE A 463 -27.77 -17.78 -30.60
CA PHE A 463 -28.05 -17.76 -29.16
C PHE A 463 -28.90 -16.56 -28.75
N PHE A 464 -29.64 -16.70 -27.65
CA PHE A 464 -30.35 -15.61 -27.02
C PHE A 464 -30.48 -15.84 -25.51
N GLY A 465 -30.53 -14.78 -24.71
CA GLY A 465 -30.56 -14.90 -23.25
C GLY A 465 -31.00 -13.63 -22.53
N LYS A 466 -31.33 -13.76 -21.25
CA LYS A 466 -31.59 -12.67 -20.32
C LYS A 466 -30.54 -12.65 -19.21
N TYR A 467 -30.08 -11.46 -18.87
CA TYR A 467 -28.97 -11.22 -17.96
C TYR A 467 -29.32 -10.08 -17.02
N TYR A 468 -28.77 -10.12 -15.81
CA TYR A 468 -28.96 -9.02 -14.88
C TYR A 468 -28.22 -7.77 -15.34
N ARG A 469 -28.85 -6.62 -15.13
CA ARG A 469 -28.33 -5.26 -15.40
C ARG A 469 -26.99 -4.90 -14.78
N CYS A 470 -26.59 -5.69 -13.80
CA CYS A 470 -25.39 -5.52 -13.04
C CYS A 470 -24.67 -6.85 -12.99
N MET A 471 -23.47 -6.84 -13.54
CA MET A 471 -22.53 -7.94 -13.46
C MET A 471 -21.62 -7.63 -12.28
N ASP A 472 -21.72 -8.44 -11.21
CA ASP A 472 -20.99 -8.22 -9.96
C ASP A 472 -19.48 -8.06 -10.23
N MET A 473 -18.99 -6.82 -10.14
CA MET A 473 -17.55 -6.56 -10.20
C MET A 473 -16.97 -6.70 -8.78
N THR A 474 -15.99 -7.59 -8.64
CA THR A 474 -15.17 -7.66 -7.43
C THR A 474 -14.06 -6.62 -7.53
N TYR A 475 -14.12 -5.59 -6.69
CA TYR A 475 -13.09 -4.55 -6.66
C TYR A 475 -12.03 -4.86 -5.61
N PRO A 476 -10.72 -4.89 -5.96
CA PRO A 476 -9.67 -5.09 -4.98
C PRO A 476 -9.48 -3.83 -4.11
N PHE A 477 -9.59 -3.99 -2.79
CA PHE A 477 -9.31 -2.94 -1.80
C PHE A 477 -7.96 -3.21 -1.13
N ASN A 478 -6.91 -2.55 -1.61
CA ASN A 478 -5.55 -2.72 -1.10
C ASN A 478 -5.27 -1.74 0.04
N VAL A 479 -4.89 -2.25 1.21
CA VAL A 479 -4.56 -1.42 2.38
C VAL A 479 -3.42 -2.04 3.20
N THR A 480 -2.51 -1.20 3.68
CA THR A 480 -1.44 -1.58 4.61
C THR A 480 -1.63 -0.82 5.91
N ALA A 481 -1.63 -1.52 7.04
CA ALA A 481 -1.83 -0.94 8.37
C ALA A 481 -0.89 -1.55 9.41
N CYS A 482 -0.70 -0.83 10.53
CA CYS A 482 0.11 -1.28 11.65
C CYS A 482 -0.77 -1.90 12.75
N ASP A 483 -0.37 -3.09 13.23
CA ASP A 483 -0.96 -3.89 14.32
C ASP A 483 -2.42 -4.36 14.12
N SER A 484 -3.31 -3.47 13.69
CA SER A 484 -4.69 -3.82 13.39
C SER A 484 -5.36 -2.88 12.38
N TYR A 485 -6.37 -3.38 11.69
CA TYR A 485 -7.23 -2.60 10.80
C TYR A 485 -8.68 -3.05 10.95
N THR A 486 -9.59 -2.11 11.21
CA THR A 486 -11.03 -2.41 11.20
C THR A 486 -11.58 -2.08 9.83
N TRP A 487 -12.13 -3.08 9.15
CA TRP A 487 -12.65 -2.93 7.80
C TRP A 487 -14.16 -2.66 7.80
N ILE A 488 -14.71 -2.36 6.61
CA ILE A 488 -16.11 -1.96 6.42
C ILE A 488 -17.12 -3.06 6.77
N ASP A 489 -16.66 -4.31 6.85
CA ASP A 489 -17.44 -5.44 7.37
C ASP A 489 -17.65 -5.40 8.90
N GLY A 490 -17.02 -4.44 9.58
CA GLY A 490 -17.07 -4.28 11.03
C GLY A 490 -16.10 -5.17 11.80
N ASN A 491 -15.28 -5.98 11.13
CA ASN A 491 -14.28 -6.83 11.77
C ASN A 491 -12.95 -6.10 11.92
N THR A 492 -12.28 -6.31 13.06
CA THR A 492 -10.91 -5.85 13.29
C THR A 492 -9.93 -6.98 13.00
N TYR A 493 -9.10 -6.78 11.98
CA TYR A 493 -8.06 -7.69 11.54
C TYR A 493 -6.74 -7.35 12.22
N THR A 494 -6.12 -8.30 12.92
CA THR A 494 -4.79 -8.17 13.54
C THR A 494 -3.70 -8.94 12.79
N THR A 495 -4.03 -9.51 11.64
CA THR A 495 -3.13 -10.21 10.72
C THR A 495 -3.52 -9.88 9.28
N SER A 496 -2.57 -9.94 8.35
CA SER A 496 -2.84 -9.77 6.92
C SER A 496 -3.96 -10.70 6.44
N ASN A 497 -4.81 -10.21 5.55
CA ASN A 497 -5.97 -10.93 5.03
C ASN A 497 -6.20 -10.57 3.56
N ASN A 498 -6.29 -11.59 2.71
CA ASN A 498 -6.56 -11.47 1.28
C ASN A 498 -7.80 -12.27 0.83
N THR A 499 -8.66 -12.66 1.77
CA THR A 499 -9.84 -13.51 1.52
C THR A 499 -11.14 -12.87 1.98
N ALA A 500 -11.09 -11.87 2.84
CA ALA A 500 -12.28 -11.18 3.32
C ALA A 500 -12.93 -10.40 2.18
N THR A 501 -14.23 -10.56 2.03
CA THR A 501 -15.06 -9.81 1.08
C THR A 501 -16.19 -9.09 1.81
N HIS A 502 -16.65 -7.97 1.25
CA HIS A 502 -17.77 -7.22 1.79
C HIS A 502 -18.65 -6.73 0.65
N THR A 503 -19.95 -7.01 0.77
CA THR A 503 -20.95 -6.65 -0.23
C THR A 503 -21.57 -5.31 0.14
N LEU A 504 -21.38 -4.31 -0.71
CA LEU A 504 -22.05 -3.03 -0.64
C LEU A 504 -23.41 -3.15 -1.31
N THR A 505 -24.47 -3.18 -0.52
CA THR A 505 -25.82 -3.27 -1.04
C THR A 505 -26.27 -1.91 -1.59
N SER A 506 -26.54 -1.83 -2.90
CA SER A 506 -27.16 -0.64 -3.46
C SER A 506 -28.68 -0.73 -3.33
N VAL A 507 -29.35 0.42 -3.16
CA VAL A 507 -30.82 0.49 -3.14
C VAL A 507 -31.42 0.02 -4.48
N ALA A 508 -30.60 0.04 -5.53
CA ALA A 508 -30.91 -0.48 -6.84
C ALA A 508 -30.58 -1.97 -6.98
N GLY A 509 -30.27 -2.77 -5.95
CA GLY A 509 -30.07 -4.23 -6.10
C GLY A 509 -28.85 -4.67 -6.92
N CYS A 510 -27.98 -3.73 -7.30
CA CYS A 510 -26.67 -4.00 -7.87
C CYS A 510 -25.67 -3.93 -6.74
N ASP A 511 -25.28 -5.09 -6.23
CA ASP A 511 -24.37 -5.16 -5.10
C ASP A 511 -22.92 -5.10 -5.61
N SER A 512 -22.02 -4.45 -4.89
CA SER A 512 -20.59 -4.46 -5.24
C SER A 512 -19.83 -5.25 -4.21
N VAL A 513 -19.01 -6.20 -4.63
CA VAL A 513 -18.16 -6.97 -3.72
C VAL A 513 -16.79 -6.29 -3.64
N LEU A 514 -16.43 -5.78 -2.47
CA LEU A 514 -15.06 -5.39 -2.18
C LEU A 514 -14.28 -6.63 -1.72
N ALA A 515 -13.12 -6.90 -2.31
CA ALA A 515 -12.19 -7.92 -1.83
C ALA A 515 -11.03 -7.24 -1.09
N LEU A 516 -10.88 -7.52 0.20
CA LEU A 516 -9.83 -6.95 1.03
C LEU A 516 -8.48 -7.60 0.69
N ASN A 517 -7.51 -6.78 0.28
CA ASN A 517 -6.08 -7.11 0.23
C ASN A 517 -5.36 -6.33 1.34
N LEU A 518 -5.44 -6.83 2.55
CA LEU A 518 -4.86 -6.22 3.76
C LEU A 518 -3.48 -6.79 4.07
N THR A 519 -2.48 -5.92 4.21
CA THR A 519 -1.19 -6.24 4.84
C THR A 519 -1.13 -5.61 6.23
N ILE A 520 -1.01 -6.43 7.28
CA ILE A 520 -0.72 -5.97 8.64
C ILE A 520 0.78 -6.12 8.91
N ASN A 521 1.43 -4.99 9.14
CA ASN A 521 2.78 -4.93 9.68
C ASN A 521 2.68 -4.80 11.20
N ASN A 522 3.54 -5.52 11.94
CA ASN A 522 3.51 -5.46 13.40
C ASN A 522 4.52 -4.43 13.91
N SER A 523 4.10 -3.65 14.91
CA SER A 523 5.01 -2.92 15.78
C SER A 523 5.92 -3.90 16.52
N ASN A 524 7.09 -3.44 16.92
CA ASN A 524 8.00 -4.22 17.75
C ASN A 524 8.17 -3.56 19.12
N THR A 525 8.49 -4.38 20.11
CA THR A 525 8.98 -3.90 21.41
C THR A 525 10.41 -4.35 21.61
N GLY A 526 11.27 -3.44 22.05
CA GLY A 526 12.67 -3.74 22.36
C GLY A 526 13.08 -3.20 23.73
N THR A 527 14.13 -3.78 24.29
CA THR A 527 14.80 -3.24 25.50
C THR A 527 16.23 -2.88 25.14
N ASP A 528 16.61 -1.63 25.41
CA ASP A 528 17.97 -1.15 25.26
C ASP A 528 18.65 -1.19 26.63
N VAL A 529 19.55 -2.16 26.83
CA VAL A 529 20.23 -2.39 28.12
C VAL A 529 21.56 -1.65 28.12
N GLN A 530 21.71 -0.68 29.02
CA GLN A 530 22.88 0.19 29.09
C GLN A 530 23.47 0.21 30.50
N THR A 531 24.80 0.27 30.61
CA THR A 531 25.50 0.47 31.88
C THR A 531 26.54 1.55 31.71
N ALA A 532 26.50 2.58 32.56
CA ALA A 532 27.40 3.72 32.47
C ALA A 532 27.81 4.24 33.85
N CYS A 533 28.95 4.95 33.88
CA CYS A 533 29.43 5.61 35.09
C CYS A 533 28.90 7.05 35.17
N ASN A 534 28.31 7.41 36.31
CA ASN A 534 27.80 8.74 36.69
C ASN A 534 26.64 9.30 35.84
N SER A 535 26.70 9.24 34.52
CA SER A 535 25.62 9.72 33.64
C SER A 535 25.59 9.05 32.28
N TYR A 536 24.41 8.96 31.66
CA TYR A 536 24.20 8.45 30.32
C TYR A 536 23.15 9.27 29.58
N THR A 537 23.44 9.72 28.36
CA THR A 537 22.44 10.38 27.50
C THR A 537 21.86 9.35 26.55
N TRP A 538 20.54 9.18 26.57
CA TRP A 538 19.84 8.18 25.75
C TRP A 538 19.29 8.76 24.44
N ILE A 539 18.74 7.91 23.58
CA ILE A 539 18.23 8.26 22.24
C ILE A 539 17.06 9.25 22.27
N ASP A 540 16.41 9.41 23.42
CA ASP A 540 15.39 10.43 23.67
C ASP A 540 15.95 11.85 23.85
N GLY A 541 17.28 11.99 23.90
CA GLY A 541 17.99 13.24 24.11
C GLY A 541 18.14 13.64 25.58
N ASN A 542 17.62 12.87 26.53
CA ASN A 542 17.73 13.15 27.96
C ASN A 542 19.00 12.54 28.57
N THR A 543 19.62 13.27 29.50
CA THR A 543 20.76 12.77 30.29
C THR A 543 20.28 12.24 31.64
N TYR A 544 20.49 10.95 31.87
CA TYR A 544 20.16 10.23 33.07
C TYR A 544 21.36 10.15 34.00
N THR A 545 21.23 10.64 35.24
CA THR A 545 22.25 10.58 36.31
C THR A 545 21.93 9.52 37.37
N SER A 546 20.90 8.71 37.14
CA SER A 546 20.48 7.58 37.97
C SER A 546 19.91 6.47 37.09
N SER A 547 19.92 5.22 37.58
CA SER A 547 19.37 4.07 36.87
C SER A 547 17.90 4.28 36.50
N ASN A 548 17.49 3.84 35.30
CA ASN A 548 16.13 4.01 34.80
C ASN A 548 15.69 2.81 33.95
N ASN A 549 14.55 2.21 34.28
CA ASN A 549 13.97 1.07 33.58
C ASN A 549 12.55 1.34 33.03
N SER A 550 12.20 2.62 32.86
CA SER A 550 10.84 3.07 32.52
C SER A 550 10.79 4.08 31.38
N ALA A 551 11.92 4.70 31.04
CA ALA A 551 11.99 5.60 29.90
C ALA A 551 11.73 4.83 28.60
N THR A 552 10.88 5.38 27.73
CA THR A 552 10.52 4.77 26.46
C THR A 552 10.72 5.74 25.30
N PHE A 553 11.05 5.22 24.14
CA PHE A 553 11.18 6.01 22.91
C PHE A 553 10.56 5.26 21.74
N THR A 554 9.87 6.00 20.86
CA THR A 554 9.21 5.43 19.68
C THR A 554 10.12 5.57 18.46
N LEU A 555 10.34 4.47 17.75
CA LEU A 555 11.11 4.41 16.51
C LEU A 555 10.26 3.76 15.43
N THR A 556 10.34 4.23 14.19
CA THR A 556 9.74 3.54 13.05
C THR A 556 10.59 2.33 12.67
N ASN A 557 10.01 1.12 12.67
CA ASN A 557 10.72 -0.08 12.24
C ASN A 557 10.87 -0.15 10.72
N ALA A 558 11.60 -1.17 10.23
CA ALA A 558 11.80 -1.39 8.80
C ALA A 558 10.50 -1.64 8.00
N ALA A 559 9.41 -2.00 8.68
CA ALA A 559 8.08 -2.20 8.10
C ALA A 559 7.20 -0.93 8.13
N GLY A 560 7.75 0.20 8.59
CA GLY A 560 7.05 1.49 8.64
C GLY A 560 6.16 1.71 9.87
N CYS A 561 6.19 0.81 10.86
CA CYS A 561 5.36 0.90 12.06
C CYS A 561 6.11 1.46 13.27
N ASP A 562 5.41 2.28 14.05
CA ASP A 562 5.89 2.81 15.33
C ASP A 562 6.14 1.66 16.31
N SER A 563 7.38 1.55 16.77
CA SER A 563 7.87 0.50 17.64
C SER A 563 8.45 1.11 18.92
N LEU A 564 8.21 0.45 20.04
CA LEU A 564 8.54 0.97 21.37
C LEU A 564 9.86 0.37 21.86
N VAL A 565 10.85 1.21 22.16
CA VAL A 565 12.06 0.79 22.87
C VAL A 565 11.98 1.28 24.31
N THR A 566 12.22 0.39 25.27
CA THR A 566 12.32 0.73 26.69
C THR A 566 13.78 0.70 27.12
N LEU A 567 14.24 1.74 27.81
CA LEU A 567 15.58 1.80 28.39
C LEU A 567 15.63 0.94 29.66
N ASP A 568 16.65 0.10 29.78
CA ASP A 568 17.08 -0.55 31.03
C ASP A 568 18.51 -0.10 31.36
N LEU A 569 18.61 1.05 32.04
CA LEU A 569 19.86 1.72 32.35
C LEU A 569 20.27 1.47 33.80
N THR A 570 21.51 0.99 33.99
CA THR A 570 22.19 0.98 35.29
C THR A 570 23.28 2.07 35.34
N ILE A 571 23.15 3.03 36.27
CA ILE A 571 24.20 4.03 36.55
C ILE A 571 24.99 3.60 37.78
N ASN A 572 26.30 3.37 37.59
CA ASN A 572 27.25 3.15 38.67
C ASN A 572 27.93 4.47 39.03
N ASN A 573 27.92 4.86 40.30
CA ASN A 573 28.54 6.11 40.73
C ASN A 573 30.01 5.89 41.10
N SER A 574 30.87 6.81 40.66
CA SER A 574 32.24 6.94 41.16
C SER A 574 32.23 7.28 42.66
N ASN A 575 33.17 6.72 43.42
CA ASN A 575 33.33 7.01 44.85
C ASN A 575 34.51 7.95 45.09
N SER A 576 34.49 8.67 46.20
CA SER A 576 35.66 9.38 46.72
C SER A 576 35.97 8.93 48.16
N GLY A 577 37.24 8.89 48.51
CA GLY A 577 37.69 8.48 49.84
C GLY A 577 38.95 9.22 50.28
N THR A 578 39.21 9.22 51.57
CA THR A 578 40.44 9.77 52.16
C THR A 578 41.16 8.64 52.90
N ASP A 579 42.44 8.44 52.57
CA ASP A 579 43.32 7.47 53.23
C ASP A 579 44.21 8.21 54.24
N VAL A 580 43.95 8.01 55.53
CA VAL A 580 44.63 8.75 56.62
C VAL A 580 45.76 7.90 57.18
N GLN A 581 46.99 8.40 57.10
CA GLN A 581 48.20 7.65 57.46
C GLN A 581 49.11 8.46 58.39
N THR A 582 49.85 7.80 59.29
CA THR A 582 50.86 8.43 60.15
C THR A 582 52.12 7.58 60.17
N ALA A 583 53.28 8.17 59.91
CA ALA A 583 54.56 7.46 59.81
C ALA A 583 55.74 8.27 60.37
N CYS A 584 56.83 7.58 60.70
CA CYS A 584 58.11 8.19 61.10
C CYS A 584 59.09 8.21 59.92
N ASP A 585 59.70 9.37 59.65
CA ASP A 585 60.79 9.63 58.69
C ASP A 585 60.49 9.38 57.18
N SER A 586 59.82 8.29 56.79
CA SER A 586 59.32 8.08 55.42
C SER A 586 58.09 7.17 55.32
N TYR A 587 57.24 7.38 54.30
CA TYR A 587 56.08 6.54 53.98
C TYR A 587 55.88 6.41 52.45
N THR A 588 55.76 5.19 51.93
CA THR A 588 55.43 4.96 50.51
C THR A 588 53.94 4.68 50.36
N TRP A 589 53.25 5.48 49.54
CA TRP A 589 51.80 5.35 49.34
C TRP A 589 51.44 4.52 48.09
N ILE A 590 50.13 4.26 47.89
CA ILE A 590 49.60 3.37 46.84
C ILE A 590 49.89 3.86 45.41
N ASP A 591 50.23 5.15 45.26
CA ASP A 591 50.68 5.74 44.00
C ASP A 591 52.13 5.36 43.62
N GLY A 592 52.82 4.64 44.52
CA GLY A 592 54.20 4.21 44.36
C GLY A 592 55.25 5.26 44.75
N ASN A 593 54.85 6.44 45.22
CA ASN A 593 55.75 7.50 45.64
C ASN A 593 56.10 7.40 47.13
N THR A 594 57.35 7.71 47.49
CA THR A 594 57.81 7.80 48.89
C THR A 594 57.78 9.25 49.36
N TYR A 595 57.00 9.49 50.41
CA TYR A 595 56.80 10.77 51.08
C TYR A 595 57.69 10.84 52.32
N THR A 596 58.48 11.91 52.44
CA THR A 596 59.33 12.21 53.61
C THR A 596 58.82 13.42 54.40
N ALA A 597 57.65 13.95 54.01
CA ALA A 597 56.94 15.05 54.67
C ALA A 597 55.43 14.80 54.58
N SER A 598 54.66 15.40 55.49
CA SER A 598 53.19 15.31 55.50
C SER A 598 52.58 15.73 54.15
N ASN A 599 51.53 15.05 53.69
CA ASN A 599 50.89 15.32 52.39
C ASN A 599 49.39 15.08 52.46
N ASN A 600 48.58 16.08 52.08
CA ASN A 600 47.12 16.00 52.08
C ASN A 600 46.50 16.29 50.70
N SER A 601 47.29 16.21 49.62
CA SER A 601 46.88 16.57 48.27
C SER A 601 47.14 15.49 47.22
N ALA A 602 47.94 14.48 47.54
CA ALA A 602 48.18 13.37 46.63
C ALA A 602 46.88 12.58 46.42
N THR A 603 46.53 12.34 45.15
CA THR A 603 45.33 11.57 44.77
C THR A 603 45.71 10.40 43.91
N PHE A 604 44.99 9.28 44.05
CA PHE A 604 45.16 8.11 43.21
C PHE A 604 43.80 7.60 42.72
N THR A 605 43.73 7.28 41.43
CA THR A 605 42.50 6.77 40.81
C THR A 605 42.50 5.25 40.86
N LEU A 606 41.45 4.69 41.45
CA LEU A 606 41.20 3.25 41.56
C LEU A 606 39.87 2.94 40.89
N THR A 607 39.79 1.86 40.12
CA THR A 607 38.51 1.36 39.63
C THR A 607 37.76 0.71 40.79
N ASN A 608 36.55 1.18 41.12
CA ASN A 608 35.73 0.55 42.16
C ASN A 608 35.18 -0.81 41.70
N ALA A 609 34.56 -1.54 42.63
CA ALA A 609 33.96 -2.85 42.33
C ALA A 609 32.88 -2.81 41.24
N ALA A 610 32.34 -1.63 40.93
CA ALA A 610 31.34 -1.40 39.89
C ALA A 610 31.95 -0.96 38.54
N GLY A 611 33.29 -0.97 38.41
CA GLY A 611 34.00 -0.65 37.17
C GLY A 611 34.22 0.84 36.91
N CYS A 612 33.88 1.73 37.84
CA CYS A 612 34.01 3.18 37.68
C CYS A 612 35.24 3.74 38.41
N ASP A 613 35.92 4.69 37.76
CA ASP A 613 37.06 5.39 38.33
C ASP A 613 36.64 6.17 39.57
N SER A 614 37.27 5.83 40.69
CA SER A 614 37.06 6.42 42.01
C SER A 614 38.37 7.06 42.48
N VAL A 615 38.26 8.17 43.23
CA VAL A 615 39.44 8.96 43.62
C VAL A 615 39.67 8.82 45.12
N VAL A 616 40.85 8.34 45.50
CA VAL A 616 41.31 8.34 46.90
C VAL A 616 42.33 9.45 47.08
N THR A 617 42.20 10.23 48.15
CA THR A 617 43.15 11.30 48.51
C THR A 617 43.92 10.88 49.76
N LEU A 618 45.24 11.01 49.75
CA LEU A 618 46.11 10.77 50.91
C LEU A 618 45.98 11.93 51.91
N ASP A 619 45.90 11.62 53.19
CA ASP A 619 46.11 12.53 54.32
C ASP A 619 47.18 11.95 55.26
N LEU A 620 48.44 12.25 54.96
CA LEU A 620 49.62 11.72 55.64
C LEU A 620 50.18 12.74 56.64
N THR A 621 50.36 12.31 57.90
CA THR A 621 51.12 13.03 58.93
C THR A 621 52.49 12.37 59.16
N MET A 622 53.57 13.13 58.98
CA MET A 622 54.95 12.66 59.17
C MET A 622 55.57 13.15 60.48
N ASN A 623 56.09 12.22 61.29
CA ASN A 623 56.82 12.49 62.52
C ASN A 623 58.33 12.21 62.33
N ASN A 624 59.19 12.88 63.12
CA ASN A 624 60.65 12.77 62.98
C ASN A 624 61.33 12.22 64.26
N SER A 625 62.37 11.44 64.06
CA SER A 625 63.31 10.95 65.10
C SER A 625 64.20 12.10 65.65
N THR A 626 64.68 12.02 66.91
CA THR A 626 65.51 13.07 67.57
C THR A 626 66.79 12.52 68.24
N THR A 627 67.80 13.36 68.51
CA THR A 627 69.05 12.97 69.20
C THR A 627 69.43 13.92 70.35
N GLY A 628 70.16 13.45 71.38
CA GLY A 628 70.57 14.25 72.56
C GLY A 628 71.86 13.78 73.28
N THR A 629 72.34 14.55 74.27
CA THR A 629 73.57 14.26 75.05
C THR A 629 73.35 14.52 76.55
N ASP A 630 73.82 13.61 77.42
CA ASP A 630 73.72 13.66 78.89
C ASP A 630 75.12 13.81 79.54
N ILE A 631 75.35 14.83 80.36
CA ILE A 631 76.68 15.22 80.89
C ILE A 631 76.76 15.03 82.42
N GLN A 632 77.75 14.29 82.93
CA GLN A 632 77.85 13.87 84.35
C GLN A 632 79.29 13.99 84.93
N THR A 633 79.45 14.25 86.24
CA THR A 633 80.76 14.25 86.96
C THR A 633 80.65 13.59 88.35
N ALA A 634 81.55 12.68 88.73
CA ALA A 634 81.53 11.98 90.04
C ALA A 634 82.93 11.67 90.64
N CYS A 635 83.07 11.47 91.96
CA CYS A 635 84.30 10.92 92.58
C CYS A 635 84.25 9.38 92.51
N ASP A 636 85.37 8.76 92.13
CA ASP A 636 85.67 7.32 92.07
C ASP A 636 84.82 6.44 91.11
N SER A 637 83.49 6.59 91.04
CA SER A 637 82.63 5.85 90.09
C SER A 637 81.24 6.47 89.85
N TYR A 638 80.61 6.18 88.69
CA TYR A 638 79.25 6.60 88.32
C TYR A 638 78.51 5.52 87.50
N THR A 639 77.25 5.24 87.81
CA THR A 639 76.40 4.30 87.04
C THR A 639 75.42 5.06 86.14
N TRP A 640 75.38 4.77 84.84
CA TRP A 640 74.53 5.48 83.86
C TRP A 640 73.24 4.72 83.49
N ILE A 641 72.35 5.36 82.71
CA ILE A 641 71.00 4.85 82.36
C ILE A 641 71.02 3.55 81.55
N ASP A 642 72.14 3.23 80.91
CA ASP A 642 72.36 1.96 80.22
C ASP A 642 72.62 0.79 81.19
N GLY A 643 72.70 1.08 82.49
CA GLY A 643 72.92 0.12 83.57
C GLY A 643 74.39 -0.17 83.89
N ASN A 644 75.34 0.45 83.19
CA ASN A 644 76.77 0.21 83.37
C ASN A 644 77.40 1.18 84.39
N THR A 645 78.36 0.69 85.19
CA THR A 645 79.13 1.51 86.15
C THR A 645 80.51 1.84 85.60
N TYR A 646 80.81 3.12 85.50
CA TYR A 646 82.03 3.69 84.97
C TYR A 646 82.90 4.20 86.12
N THR A 647 84.13 3.66 86.22
CA THR A 647 85.17 4.10 87.17
C THR A 647 86.20 5.03 86.53
N THR A 648 86.01 5.35 85.24
CA THR A 648 86.79 6.29 84.43
C THR A 648 85.85 7.11 83.56
N SER A 649 86.24 8.33 83.17
CA SER A 649 85.49 9.21 82.26
C SER A 649 85.09 8.52 80.93
N ASN A 650 83.89 8.79 80.38
CA ASN A 650 83.37 8.17 79.14
C ASN A 650 82.50 9.13 78.33
N ASN A 651 82.76 9.30 77.03
CA ASN A 651 82.00 10.18 76.13
C ASN A 651 81.43 9.50 74.85
N THR A 652 81.28 8.18 74.85
CA THR A 652 80.84 7.41 73.66
C THR A 652 79.66 6.47 73.91
N ALA A 653 79.27 6.21 75.15
CA ALA A 653 78.12 5.34 75.43
C ALA A 653 76.81 5.97 74.91
N THR A 654 75.94 5.18 74.26
CA THR A 654 74.65 5.64 73.72
C THR A 654 73.49 4.75 74.18
N HIS A 655 72.29 5.31 74.24
CA HIS A 655 71.07 4.59 74.60
C HIS A 655 69.88 5.03 73.72
N ALA A 656 69.08 4.07 73.26
CA ALA A 656 67.90 4.32 72.44
C ALA A 656 66.66 4.55 73.33
N LEU A 657 65.87 5.57 72.99
CA LEU A 657 64.66 5.98 73.71
C LEU A 657 63.58 6.36 72.70
N THR A 658 62.31 6.06 72.96
CA THR A 658 61.21 6.56 72.14
C THR A 658 60.90 8.01 72.53
N ASN A 659 60.86 8.94 71.58
CA ASN A 659 60.52 10.34 71.86
C ASN A 659 59.01 10.51 72.15
N ALA A 660 58.61 11.70 72.59
CA ALA A 660 57.22 12.02 72.95
C ALA A 660 56.21 11.87 71.79
N VAL A 661 56.69 11.74 70.55
CA VAL A 661 55.88 11.56 69.33
C VAL A 661 55.88 10.12 68.82
N GLY A 662 56.50 9.19 69.56
CA GLY A 662 56.47 7.75 69.27
C GLY A 662 57.55 7.24 68.30
N CYS A 663 58.49 8.08 67.86
CA CYS A 663 59.60 7.66 67.00
C CYS A 663 60.87 7.34 67.83
N ASP A 664 61.70 6.42 67.33
CA ASP A 664 62.93 6.00 68.00
C ASP A 664 64.02 7.09 67.93
N SER A 665 64.56 7.46 69.09
CA SER A 665 65.56 8.52 69.30
C SER A 665 66.81 7.99 70.01
N VAL A 666 67.93 8.72 69.96
CA VAL A 666 69.23 8.28 70.55
C VAL A 666 69.82 9.34 71.47
N VAL A 667 70.29 8.94 72.67
CA VAL A 667 71.01 9.81 73.62
C VAL A 667 72.44 9.30 73.89
N THR A 668 73.41 10.20 74.05
CA THR A 668 74.85 9.88 74.28
C THR A 668 75.36 10.40 75.64
N LEU A 669 76.17 9.62 76.38
CA LEU A 669 76.80 10.01 77.66
C LEU A 669 78.09 10.80 77.46
N ASP A 670 78.35 11.80 78.32
CA ASP A 670 79.61 12.49 78.52
C ASP A 670 79.95 12.61 80.03
N LEU A 671 80.83 11.75 80.55
CA LEU A 671 81.10 11.52 81.99
C LEU A 671 82.56 11.86 82.37
N THR A 672 82.79 12.49 83.55
CA THR A 672 84.12 12.71 84.16
C THR A 672 84.27 12.13 85.60
N ILE A 673 85.39 11.43 85.94
CA ILE A 673 85.65 10.83 87.29
C ILE A 673 86.92 11.41 88.00
N LEU A 674 86.86 11.69 89.32
CA LEU A 674 87.96 12.26 90.19
C LEU A 674 88.36 11.36 91.40
N SER A 675 89.53 11.53 92.08
CA SER A 675 90.08 10.59 93.12
C SER A 675 90.62 11.21 94.46
N SER A 676 90.61 10.46 95.59
CA SER A 676 91.03 10.85 96.99
C SER A 676 92.47 10.45 97.45
N SER A 677 93.04 11.02 98.57
CA SER A 677 94.43 10.78 99.08
C SER A 677 94.61 10.64 100.64
N THR A 678 95.83 10.33 101.21
CA THR A 678 96.12 10.10 102.68
C THR A 678 97.50 10.61 103.22
N GLY A 679 97.68 10.89 104.55
CA GLY A 679 98.94 11.39 105.22
C GLY A 679 99.10 11.24 106.78
N THR A 680 100.22 11.70 107.41
CA THR A 680 100.54 11.53 108.88
C THR A 680 101.24 12.77 109.52
N ASP A 681 100.92 13.13 110.78
CA ASP A 681 101.41 14.28 111.59
C ASP A 681 102.09 13.83 112.92
N ILE A 682 103.27 14.34 113.30
CA ILE A 682 104.12 13.82 114.40
C ILE A 682 104.49 14.93 115.43
N GLN A 683 104.32 14.69 116.73
CA GLN A 683 104.54 15.67 117.82
C GLN A 683 105.22 15.08 119.09
N THR A 684 105.96 15.88 119.89
CA THR A 684 106.54 15.45 121.18
C THR A 684 106.60 16.59 122.21
N THR A 685 106.06 16.39 123.42
CA THR A 685 105.93 17.43 124.47
C THR A 685 106.00 16.85 125.90
N CYS A 686 106.02 17.67 126.95
CA CYS A 686 105.97 17.23 128.35
C CYS A 686 104.59 17.50 128.97
N ASP A 687 104.16 16.60 129.86
CA ASP A 687 102.90 16.61 130.61
C ASP A 687 101.57 16.51 129.81
N SER A 688 101.30 17.35 128.79
CA SER A 688 100.11 17.24 127.92
C SER A 688 100.20 17.95 126.54
N TYR A 689 99.41 17.51 125.54
CA TYR A 689 99.27 18.10 124.19
C TYR A 689 97.82 18.07 123.68
N THR A 690 97.33 19.09 122.99
CA THR A 690 96.00 19.04 122.32
C THR A 690 96.18 18.99 120.80
N TRP A 691 95.60 17.99 120.11
CA TRP A 691 95.74 17.81 118.65
C TRP A 691 94.55 18.38 117.85
N ILE A 692 94.64 18.36 116.51
CA ILE A 692 93.68 19.01 115.58
C ILE A 692 92.26 18.43 115.66
N ASP A 693 92.12 17.22 116.21
CA ASP A 693 90.83 16.60 116.51
C ASP A 693 90.14 17.24 117.74
N GLY A 694 90.81 18.18 118.41
CA GLY A 694 90.34 18.93 119.55
C GLY A 694 90.59 18.28 120.91
N ASN A 695 91.21 17.09 120.95
CA ASN A 695 91.41 16.33 122.19
C ASN A 695 92.77 16.61 122.84
N THR A 696 92.81 16.73 124.18
CA THR A 696 94.06 16.86 124.95
C THR A 696 94.54 15.50 125.45
N TYR A 697 95.72 15.09 125.00
CA TYR A 697 96.42 13.88 125.38
C TYR A 697 97.46 14.16 126.46
N THR A 698 97.42 13.42 127.57
CA THR A 698 98.39 13.48 128.69
C THR A 698 99.36 12.29 128.71
N SER A 699 99.35 11.49 127.63
CA SER A 699 100.27 10.38 127.36
C SER A 699 100.46 10.26 125.84
N SER A 700 101.57 9.66 125.40
CA SER A 700 101.86 9.40 123.97
C SER A 700 100.71 8.68 123.24
N ASN A 701 100.39 9.05 121.98
CA ASN A 701 99.34 8.43 121.15
C ASN A 701 99.69 8.45 119.65
N ASN A 702 99.67 7.28 118.99
CA ASN A 702 99.98 7.12 117.57
C ASN A 702 98.84 6.55 116.70
N SER A 703 97.60 6.71 117.13
CA SER A 703 96.42 6.09 116.49
C SER A 703 95.27 7.04 116.16
N ALA A 704 95.32 8.30 116.62
CA ALA A 704 94.24 9.25 116.34
C ALA A 704 94.26 9.65 114.85
N THR A 705 93.11 9.69 114.17
CA THR A 705 92.98 10.11 112.77
C THR A 705 91.96 11.22 112.59
N PHE A 706 92.10 12.01 111.52
CA PHE A 706 91.19 13.10 111.16
C PHE A 706 91.04 13.22 109.63
N THR A 707 89.81 13.41 109.14
CA THR A 707 89.50 13.49 107.71
C THR A 707 89.39 14.95 107.25
N LEU A 708 90.02 15.27 106.12
CA LEU A 708 90.07 16.59 105.50
C LEU A 708 89.75 16.46 104.00
N THR A 709 88.98 17.38 103.43
CA THR A 709 88.72 17.39 101.98
C THR A 709 89.94 17.90 101.22
N ASN A 710 90.39 17.19 100.19
CA ASN A 710 91.57 17.58 99.40
C ASN A 710 91.26 18.70 98.38
N ALA A 711 92.30 19.22 97.73
CA ALA A 711 92.19 20.35 96.79
C ALA A 711 91.32 20.11 95.54
N VAL A 712 90.89 18.85 95.28
CA VAL A 712 89.98 18.48 94.19
C VAL A 712 88.59 18.06 94.68
N GLY A 713 88.27 18.30 95.95
CA GLY A 713 86.91 18.21 96.49
C GLY A 713 86.46 16.81 96.94
N CYS A 714 87.35 15.81 96.98
CA CYS A 714 87.04 14.48 97.55
C CYS A 714 87.74 14.32 98.94
N ASP A 715 87.13 13.60 99.89
CA ASP A 715 87.60 13.46 101.27
C ASP A 715 88.89 12.63 101.41
N SER A 716 89.81 13.02 102.32
CA SER A 716 91.18 12.46 102.46
C SER A 716 91.60 12.35 103.95
N LEU A 717 92.41 11.36 104.33
CA LEU A 717 92.62 10.95 105.74
C LEU A 717 94.04 11.27 106.30
N VAL A 718 94.15 11.81 107.53
CA VAL A 718 95.43 12.11 108.24
C VAL A 718 95.52 11.44 109.63
N THR A 719 96.70 10.96 110.06
CA THR A 719 96.92 10.24 111.36
C THR A 719 97.96 10.92 112.27
N LEU A 720 97.78 10.97 113.60
CA LEU A 720 98.69 11.53 114.62
C LEU A 720 99.69 10.50 115.16
N ASP A 721 100.93 10.93 115.40
CA ASP A 721 101.97 10.23 116.18
C ASP A 721 102.60 11.15 117.26
N LEU A 722 102.17 11.02 118.52
CA LEU A 722 102.50 11.92 119.65
C LEU A 722 103.30 11.19 120.76
N THR A 723 104.34 11.82 121.33
CA THR A 723 105.09 11.32 122.51
C THR A 723 105.09 12.31 123.71
N ILE A 724 104.83 11.84 124.95
CA ILE A 724 104.84 12.66 126.19
C ILE A 724 105.82 12.15 127.27
N ASN A 725 106.64 13.05 127.85
CA ASN A 725 107.64 12.74 128.90
C ASN A 725 107.30 13.38 130.27
N ASN A 726 107.44 12.64 131.38
CA ASN A 726 107.10 13.07 132.76
C ASN A 726 108.34 13.35 133.63
N SER A 727 108.25 14.27 134.61
CA SER A 727 109.39 14.75 135.43
C SER A 727 109.53 14.09 136.83
N ASN A 728 110.78 13.97 137.35
CA ASN A 728 111.15 13.26 138.60
C ASN A 728 111.91 14.17 139.60
N SER A 729 111.85 13.87 140.91
CA SER A 729 112.57 14.60 142.00
C SER A 729 113.48 13.70 142.85
N GLY A 730 114.61 14.22 143.34
CA GLY A 730 115.50 13.58 144.34
C GLY A 730 116.39 14.59 145.09
N THR A 731 116.96 14.18 146.23
CA THR A 731 117.97 14.88 147.06
C THR A 731 118.81 13.79 147.73
N ASP A 732 120.15 13.66 147.63
CA ASP A 732 121.36 14.52 147.73
C ASP A 732 121.89 14.67 149.19
N VAL A 733 123.21 14.58 149.41
CA VAL A 733 123.86 13.87 150.55
C VAL A 733 125.03 14.63 151.16
N GLN A 734 125.28 14.55 152.49
CA GLN A 734 126.42 15.23 153.12
C GLN A 734 127.12 14.52 154.30
N THR A 735 128.46 14.63 154.34
CA THR A 735 129.36 14.06 155.36
C THR A 735 130.15 15.16 156.03
N ALA A 736 130.16 15.16 157.36
CA ALA A 736 130.93 16.09 158.17
C ALA A 736 131.80 15.34 159.17
N CYS A 737 132.82 16.02 159.71
CA CYS A 737 133.69 15.42 160.71
C CYS A 737 132.93 15.08 162.03
N ASP A 738 131.74 15.69 162.19
CA ASP A 738 130.52 15.27 162.90
C ASP A 738 129.31 16.10 162.37
N SER A 739 129.49 17.41 162.17
CA SER A 739 128.40 18.37 161.87
C SER A 739 128.48 19.09 160.53
N TYR A 740 127.36 19.08 159.82
CA TYR A 740 127.10 19.56 158.46
C TYR A 740 126.13 20.78 158.45
N THR A 741 126.09 21.58 157.37
CA THR A 741 125.07 22.63 157.16
C THR A 741 124.50 22.60 155.74
N TRP A 742 123.17 22.41 155.61
CA TRP A 742 122.39 22.28 154.35
C TRP A 742 121.95 23.62 153.77
N ILE A 743 121.94 23.72 152.44
CA ILE A 743 121.23 24.76 151.68
C ILE A 743 120.47 24.04 150.56
N ASP A 744 119.16 24.17 150.54
CA ASP A 744 118.25 23.62 149.53
C ASP A 744 118.15 24.54 148.30
N GLY A 745 117.97 23.93 147.13
CA GLY A 745 117.77 24.57 145.84
C GLY A 745 117.69 23.56 144.72
#